data_AF-A0A6S7I564-F1
#
_entry.id   AF-A0A6S7I564-F1
#
_cell.length_a   1.000
_cell.length_b   1.000
_cell.length_c   1.000
_cell.angle_alpha   90.00
_cell.angle_beta   90.00
_cell.angle_gamma   90.00
#
_symmetry.space_group_name_H-M   'P 1'
#
loop_
_entity.id
_entity.type
_entity.pdbx_description
1 polymer ?
#
loop_
_entity_poly.entity_id
_entity_poly.type
_entity_poly.pdbx_seq_one_letter_code
_entity_poly.pdbx_strand_id
1 'polypeptide(L)'
;ALARYVQRKLSLLDIWSGPFVSTRDELRKGVSLCEHWVTVCETLTSHFWKRFPLHPWEGDKLTPTVTVQLAARLEEVVTLRAVHEQLTHLLSVAECQQLKTSEAFLPFSGLNPLHYNPYTEPLWRAAVVQYEKAMMPAEQKIAGKLRDQFRQLSAHSHQLLREFQRYKELVKRSSIKKELAPERETLLGQLTVHIKSIQEDFSSKSGGYSGSSSEVPKGKNLPDVVNSIVWVSQLQAKVTETLKTAETLLGDLSGFQSFKKQASDLHDELKLYQREQFESWSNEIQSAIDNPNDSLSLQTNGRLMELSHTDGKLKVHYSERLVTLIREVRQLAALGFPIPGKIQSTADVANKFYRHGVILKQVAHFYNTIDQQMIPSQQAMMLDSALAFEKLVKNPKSNSRSSDKKTQVTWDNPTELENYINKLQKAADRLTTENRRLRKCHQVIGEKVIQLMSIDLLRQQSRWKEGLLEIRQIIANLVQQGFKADNMKPWKMHWDRQLYKALEHQYQLGLVALNQNLPEIKIELIFKQQKLQFRPPFEEVRAKYYREMKKFISIPLHFRGVSDDTSIYPPLIEHHASAFSVVYAKAEELFTRLSKILDDFKDWVILGVVDIDAMVDEHLQSTSDWEKNFKALKAKGREAEKLPGSIKVDCITVSTAPVKTTIDDLIQQLFDALLNSLRRNIVNHIQTIDNFVTEGMESLSTRPQTVEEIGLANAKHEELSKKIPEIHPLFEKAESKNKLLRSTAGEGIDQIGQLKGRWDKFELMMESHELMVKEQVEVMKSNVESRVNAFKQNLDKFAARWHQLKPKDIDMEGDNEACVNAVKSIKERRAEFNELEESKEKL
;
A
#
# COMPACT_ATOMS: atom_id res chain seq x y z
N ALA A 1 -3.69 9.82 84.64
CA ALA A 1 -4.66 9.09 83.79
C ALA A 1 -4.11 8.83 82.38
N LEU A 2 -3.63 9.86 81.66
CA LEU A 2 -3.09 9.73 80.29
C LEU A 2 -2.00 8.65 80.15
N ALA A 3 -0.98 8.66 81.00
CA ALA A 3 0.09 7.67 80.98
C ALA A 3 -0.42 6.22 81.08
N ARG A 4 -1.40 5.96 81.97
CA ARG A 4 -2.03 4.63 82.11
C ARG A 4 -2.86 4.25 80.88
N TYR A 5 -3.51 5.22 80.23
CA TYR A 5 -4.24 4.98 79.00
C TYR A 5 -3.31 4.57 77.86
N VAL A 6 -2.19 5.30 77.69
CA VAL A 6 -1.14 4.97 76.69
C VAL A 6 -0.58 3.57 76.95
N GLN A 7 -0.22 3.26 78.20
CA GLN A 7 0.26 1.93 78.60
C GLN A 7 -0.75 0.82 78.27
N ARG A 8 -2.03 1.02 78.62
CA ARG A 8 -3.08 0.01 78.36
C ARG A 8 -3.28 -0.22 76.85
N LYS A 9 -3.26 0.84 76.04
CA LYS A 9 -3.40 0.72 74.59
C LYS A 9 -2.21 0.01 73.95
N LEU A 10 -0.99 0.33 74.37
CA LEU A 10 0.22 -0.29 73.86
C LEU A 10 0.42 -1.74 74.35
N SER A 11 -0.15 -2.11 75.51
CA SER A 11 -0.03 -3.47 76.06
C SER A 11 -0.67 -4.58 75.20
N LEU A 12 -1.50 -4.20 74.23
CA LEU A 12 -2.11 -5.12 73.27
C LEU A 12 -1.14 -5.52 72.14
N LEU A 13 0.02 -4.87 72.04
CA LEU A 13 1.01 -5.10 71.00
C LEU A 13 2.15 -5.96 71.52
N ASP A 14 2.64 -6.86 70.68
CA ASP A 14 3.97 -7.43 70.88
C ASP A 14 5.04 -6.42 70.47
N ILE A 15 5.70 -5.86 71.49
CA ILE A 15 6.65 -4.75 71.34
C ILE A 15 7.96 -5.21 70.71
N TRP A 16 8.40 -6.43 71.01
CA TRP A 16 9.74 -6.91 70.62
C TRP A 16 9.71 -7.81 69.39
N SER A 17 8.72 -8.70 69.27
CA SER A 17 8.67 -9.68 68.18
C SER A 17 7.58 -9.38 67.13
N GLY A 18 6.70 -8.42 67.40
CA GLY A 18 5.66 -8.00 66.47
C GLY A 18 6.20 -7.29 65.21
N PRO A 19 5.34 -7.02 64.20
CA PRO A 19 5.73 -6.31 62.98
C PRO A 19 6.25 -4.89 63.27
N PHE A 20 7.47 -4.58 62.82
CA PHE A 20 8.15 -3.32 63.18
C PHE A 20 7.35 -2.06 62.82
N VAL A 21 6.84 -1.96 61.59
CA VAL A 21 6.14 -0.75 61.12
C VAL A 21 4.91 -0.44 61.97
N SER A 22 4.05 -1.44 62.22
CA SER A 22 2.83 -1.29 63.01
C SER A 22 3.16 -0.93 64.47
N THR A 23 4.12 -1.63 65.07
CA THR A 23 4.52 -1.38 66.47
C THR A 23 5.16 0.00 66.63
N ARG A 24 6.05 0.39 65.71
CA ARG A 24 6.70 1.72 65.71
C ARG A 24 5.67 2.85 65.62
N ASP A 25 4.69 2.74 64.72
CA ASP A 25 3.73 3.81 64.50
C ASP A 25 2.81 4.01 65.71
N GLU A 26 2.37 2.93 66.36
CA GLU A 26 1.59 3.02 67.60
C GLU A 26 2.43 3.55 68.78
N LEU A 27 3.68 3.12 68.93
CA LEU A 27 4.59 3.67 69.95
C LEU A 27 4.84 5.18 69.73
N ARG A 28 5.06 5.63 68.48
CA ARG A 28 5.24 7.05 68.15
C ARG A 28 3.99 7.89 68.41
N LYS A 29 2.79 7.36 68.14
CA LYS A 29 1.54 8.02 68.55
C LYS A 29 1.49 8.18 70.07
N GLY A 30 1.91 7.14 70.82
CA GLY A 30 2.05 7.19 72.27
C GLY A 30 3.01 8.29 72.74
N VAL A 31 4.20 8.38 72.14
CA VAL A 31 5.18 9.44 72.42
C VAL A 31 4.62 10.82 72.11
N SER A 32 4.09 11.03 70.90
CA SER A 32 3.53 12.32 70.46
C SER A 32 2.38 12.79 71.36
N LEU A 33 1.51 11.87 71.80
CA LEU A 33 0.44 12.20 72.73
C LEU A 33 0.98 12.64 74.10
N CYS A 34 2.01 11.95 74.60
CA CYS A 34 2.66 12.33 75.85
C CYS A 34 3.39 13.68 75.72
N GLU A 35 4.14 13.92 74.65
CA GLU A 35 4.84 15.20 74.39
C GLU A 35 3.87 16.37 74.21
N HIS A 36 2.82 16.19 73.39
CA HIS A 36 1.80 17.21 73.19
C HIS A 36 1.12 17.57 74.51
N TRP A 37 0.80 16.57 75.34
CA TRP A 37 0.22 16.82 76.66
C TRP A 37 1.17 17.63 77.56
N VAL A 38 2.47 17.35 77.52
CA VAL A 38 3.48 18.15 78.21
C VAL A 38 3.46 19.58 77.68
N THR A 39 3.58 19.81 76.37
CA THR A 39 3.54 21.16 75.77
C THR A 39 2.27 21.94 76.11
N VAL A 40 1.12 21.27 76.14
CA VAL A 40 -0.15 21.90 76.54
C VAL A 40 -0.12 22.29 78.01
N CYS A 41 0.30 21.41 78.92
CA CYS A 41 0.45 21.75 80.34
C CYS A 41 1.40 22.94 80.54
N GLU A 42 2.49 22.97 79.79
CA GLU A 42 3.49 24.02 79.83
C GLU A 42 2.98 25.37 79.28
N THR A 43 2.31 25.38 78.13
CA THR A 43 1.75 26.60 77.51
C THR A 43 0.61 27.19 78.33
N LEU A 44 -0.23 26.34 78.91
CA LEU A 44 -1.30 26.76 79.80
C LEU A 44 -0.74 27.39 81.08
N THR A 45 0.19 26.72 81.77
CA THR A 45 0.78 27.24 83.02
C THR A 45 1.75 28.42 82.81
N SER A 46 2.33 28.58 81.61
CA SER A 46 3.29 29.66 81.34
C SER A 46 2.71 30.91 80.68
N HIS A 47 1.76 30.79 79.75
CA HIS A 47 1.24 31.92 78.98
C HIS A 47 -0.22 32.22 79.26
N PHE A 48 -1.09 31.22 79.16
CA PHE A 48 -2.54 31.45 79.21
C PHE A 48 -3.03 31.69 80.64
N TRP A 49 -2.70 30.82 81.59
CA TRP A 49 -3.17 30.92 82.97
C TRP A 49 -2.46 32.00 83.79
N LYS A 50 -1.24 32.42 83.43
CA LYS A 50 -0.63 33.62 84.02
C LYS A 50 -1.36 34.91 83.65
N ARG A 51 -1.94 34.96 82.43
CA ARG A 51 -2.70 36.09 81.91
C ARG A 51 -4.20 35.95 82.16
N PHE A 52 -4.62 34.91 82.88
CA PHE A 52 -6.03 34.66 83.15
C PHE A 52 -6.47 35.46 84.39
N PRO A 53 -7.44 36.39 84.26
CA PRO A 53 -7.71 37.38 85.32
C PRO A 53 -8.28 36.81 86.62
N LEU A 54 -9.02 35.69 86.57
CA LEU A 54 -9.80 35.19 87.71
C LEU A 54 -9.02 34.22 88.62
N HIS A 55 -8.12 33.42 88.04
CA HIS A 55 -7.30 32.44 88.77
C HIS A 55 -5.90 32.37 88.12
N PRO A 56 -5.03 33.34 88.42
CA PRO A 56 -3.68 33.35 87.88
C PRO A 56 -2.85 32.18 88.45
N TRP A 57 -2.10 31.50 87.58
CA TRP A 57 -1.16 30.47 88.01
C TRP A 57 0.10 31.11 88.60
N GLU A 58 0.27 30.98 89.92
CA GLU A 58 1.39 31.57 90.66
C GLU A 58 2.61 30.63 90.79
N GLY A 59 2.42 29.34 90.51
CA GLY A 59 3.49 28.34 90.62
C GLY A 59 4.45 28.35 89.43
N ASP A 60 5.52 27.57 89.57
CA ASP A 60 6.40 27.25 88.46
C ASP A 60 5.68 26.40 87.39
N LYS A 61 6.32 26.33 86.22
CA LYS A 61 5.88 25.53 85.08
C LYS A 61 5.61 24.08 85.49
N LEU A 62 4.36 23.61 85.32
CA LEU A 62 3.99 22.23 85.65
C LEU A 62 4.42 21.27 84.54
N THR A 63 5.36 20.37 84.83
CA THR A 63 5.79 19.29 83.95
C THR A 63 5.38 17.93 84.51
N PRO A 64 4.44 17.19 83.87
CA PRO A 64 4.03 15.88 84.34
C PRO A 64 5.16 14.84 84.23
N THR A 65 5.92 14.65 85.32
CA THR A 65 7.14 13.82 85.35
C THR A 65 6.92 12.39 84.87
N VAL A 66 5.83 11.74 85.29
CA VAL A 66 5.48 10.37 84.85
C VAL A 66 5.23 10.29 83.34
N THR A 67 4.61 11.31 82.75
CA THR A 67 4.34 11.36 81.30
C THR A 67 5.62 11.62 80.51
N VAL A 68 6.50 12.50 81.01
CA VAL A 68 7.82 12.76 80.43
C VAL A 68 8.68 11.50 80.46
N GLN A 69 8.73 10.81 81.61
CA GLN A 69 9.51 9.59 81.78
C GLN A 69 8.95 8.42 80.94
N LEU A 70 7.62 8.29 80.86
CA LEU A 70 6.99 7.32 79.96
C LEU A 70 7.30 7.63 78.49
N ALA A 71 7.20 8.89 78.05
CA ALA A 71 7.57 9.28 76.69
C ALA A 71 9.03 8.93 76.39
N ALA A 72 9.95 9.25 77.31
CA ALA A 72 11.37 8.90 77.17
C ALA A 72 11.58 7.39 77.08
N ARG A 73 10.87 6.59 77.89
CA ARG A 73 10.96 5.13 77.84
C ARG A 73 10.42 4.57 76.52
N LEU A 74 9.28 5.07 76.03
CA LEU A 74 8.70 4.66 74.77
C LEU A 74 9.60 5.03 73.58
N GLU A 75 10.20 6.21 73.60
CA GLU A 75 11.16 6.64 72.58
C GLU A 75 12.43 5.76 72.61
N GLU A 76 12.92 5.37 73.79
CA GLU A 76 14.03 4.42 73.93
C GLU A 76 13.68 3.04 73.35
N VAL A 77 12.45 2.55 73.56
CA VAL A 77 11.97 1.29 72.94
C VAL A 77 11.88 1.42 71.41
N VAL A 78 11.36 2.55 70.90
CA VAL A 78 11.29 2.83 69.46
C VAL A 78 12.69 2.86 68.85
N THR A 79 13.66 3.51 69.51
CA THR A 79 15.04 3.58 69.01
C THR A 79 15.70 2.21 69.03
N LEU A 80 15.56 1.41 70.09
CA LEU A 80 16.09 0.03 70.15
C LEU A 80 15.53 -0.84 69.02
N ARG A 81 14.20 -0.78 68.78
CA ARG A 81 13.55 -1.50 67.69
C ARG A 81 13.98 -1.00 66.31
N ALA A 82 14.12 0.31 66.13
CA ALA A 82 14.58 0.90 64.88
C ALA A 82 16.03 0.52 64.58
N VAL A 83 16.90 0.55 65.58
CA VAL A 83 18.31 0.12 65.47
C VAL A 83 18.38 -1.35 65.06
N HIS A 84 17.63 -2.23 65.73
CA HIS A 84 17.61 -3.65 65.40
C HIS A 84 17.12 -3.90 63.96
N GLU A 85 16.00 -3.30 63.56
CA GLU A 85 15.45 -3.44 62.21
C GLU A 85 16.45 -2.96 61.13
N GLN A 86 17.04 -1.79 61.34
CA GLN A 86 18.04 -1.24 60.42
C GLN A 86 19.30 -2.12 60.36
N LEU A 87 19.70 -2.68 61.51
CA LEU A 87 20.84 -3.58 61.62
C LEU A 87 20.61 -4.89 60.87
N THR A 88 19.46 -5.54 61.07
CA THR A 88 19.13 -6.79 60.38
C THR A 88 18.93 -6.60 58.88
N HIS A 89 18.48 -5.42 58.45
CA HIS A 89 18.33 -5.10 57.02
C HIS A 89 19.69 -4.87 56.32
N LEU A 90 20.70 -4.36 57.01
CA LEU A 90 22.04 -4.11 56.45
C LEU A 90 22.95 -5.34 56.48
N LEU A 91 22.63 -6.32 57.32
CA LEU A 91 23.34 -7.59 57.41
C LEU A 91 22.71 -8.63 56.47
N SER A 92 23.53 -9.52 55.91
CA SER A 92 23.01 -10.67 55.15
C SER A 92 22.47 -11.73 56.12
N VAL A 93 21.62 -12.64 55.63
CA VAL A 93 21.02 -13.71 56.46
C VAL A 93 22.10 -14.56 57.18
N ALA A 94 23.21 -14.86 56.50
CA ALA A 94 24.33 -15.59 57.09
C ALA A 94 25.03 -14.78 58.20
N GLU A 95 25.18 -13.46 58.01
CA GLU A 95 25.77 -12.57 59.01
C GLU A 95 24.86 -12.41 60.23
N CYS A 96 23.55 -12.32 60.02
CA CYS A 96 22.55 -12.25 61.07
C CYS A 96 22.60 -13.50 61.98
N GLN A 97 22.78 -14.69 61.38
CA GLN A 97 22.93 -15.96 62.11
C GLN A 97 24.28 -16.02 62.85
N GLN A 98 25.38 -15.66 62.18
CA GLN A 98 26.72 -15.67 62.80
C GLN A 98 26.80 -14.72 64.01
N LEU A 99 26.19 -13.55 63.91
CA LEU A 99 26.21 -12.51 64.94
C LEU A 99 25.07 -12.66 65.96
N LYS A 100 24.27 -13.73 65.89
CA LYS A 100 23.13 -14.02 66.78
C LYS A 100 22.17 -12.83 66.94
N THR A 101 21.93 -12.11 65.86
CA THR A 101 21.07 -10.90 65.88
C THR A 101 19.62 -11.23 66.24
N SER A 102 19.13 -12.43 65.92
CA SER A 102 17.79 -12.90 66.30
C SER A 102 17.55 -12.95 67.81
N GLU A 103 18.63 -13.06 68.59
CA GLU A 103 18.60 -13.12 70.06
C GLU A 103 18.78 -11.74 70.70
N ALA A 104 18.79 -10.66 69.91
CA ALA A 104 19.13 -9.32 70.38
C ALA A 104 18.30 -8.87 71.60
N PHE A 105 17.00 -9.16 71.61
CA PHE A 105 16.11 -8.71 72.69
C PHE A 105 16.00 -9.66 73.88
N LEU A 106 16.76 -10.77 73.93
CA LEU A 106 16.77 -11.68 75.08
C LEU A 106 17.02 -10.99 76.44
N PRO A 107 17.91 -9.96 76.56
CA PRO A 107 18.11 -9.24 77.82
C PRO A 107 16.82 -8.59 78.37
N PHE A 108 15.80 -8.37 77.54
CA PHE A 108 14.54 -7.75 77.92
C PHE A 108 13.41 -8.75 78.24
N SER A 109 13.62 -10.06 78.05
CA SER A 109 12.58 -11.10 78.17
C SER A 109 11.84 -11.15 79.51
N GLY A 110 12.48 -10.69 80.59
CA GLY A 110 11.88 -10.61 81.94
C GLY A 110 11.35 -9.22 82.33
N LEU A 111 11.39 -8.23 81.44
CA LEU A 111 11.04 -6.83 81.75
C LEU A 111 9.83 -6.37 80.92
N ASN A 112 8.89 -5.65 81.55
CA ASN A 112 7.79 -5.02 80.84
C ASN A 112 8.24 -3.63 80.30
N PRO A 113 8.38 -3.44 78.98
CA PRO A 113 8.88 -2.20 78.39
C PRO A 113 7.95 -0.99 78.57
N LEU A 114 6.65 -1.21 78.83
CA LEU A 114 5.66 -0.13 79.00
C LEU A 114 5.59 0.38 80.43
N HIS A 115 6.11 -0.36 81.40
CA HIS A 115 6.06 0.00 82.81
C HIS A 115 7.34 0.71 83.22
N TYR A 116 7.27 2.05 83.25
CA TYR A 116 8.30 2.86 83.88
C TYR A 116 8.00 3.03 85.38
N ASN A 117 8.96 2.62 86.22
CA ASN A 117 8.97 2.89 87.66
C ASN A 117 10.42 3.16 88.08
N PRO A 118 10.72 4.21 88.88
CA PRO A 118 12.06 4.45 89.40
C PRO A 118 12.74 3.22 90.03
N TYR A 119 11.98 2.32 90.66
CA TYR A 119 12.53 1.09 91.27
C TYR A 119 12.94 0.01 90.26
N THR A 120 12.38 0.01 89.04
CA THR A 120 12.69 -0.95 87.97
C THR A 120 13.60 -0.36 86.89
N GLU A 121 13.87 0.94 86.93
CA GLU A 121 14.80 1.64 86.03
C GLU A 121 16.22 1.04 86.03
N PRO A 122 16.83 0.68 87.18
CA PRO A 122 18.17 0.10 87.18
C PRO A 122 18.23 -1.25 86.44
N LEU A 123 17.18 -2.07 86.57
CA LEU A 123 17.06 -3.35 85.86
C LEU A 123 16.93 -3.13 84.35
N TRP A 124 16.14 -2.14 83.92
CA TRP A 124 16.06 -1.75 82.52
C TRP A 124 17.39 -1.25 81.97
N ARG A 125 18.08 -0.38 82.70
CA ARG A 125 19.40 0.12 82.29
C ARG A 125 20.42 -1.01 82.18
N ALA A 126 20.40 -1.98 83.09
CA ALA A 126 21.25 -3.17 82.99
C ALA A 126 20.94 -4.00 81.74
N ALA A 127 19.65 -4.20 81.41
CA ALA A 127 19.23 -4.90 80.19
C ALA A 127 19.62 -4.15 78.91
N VAL A 128 19.48 -2.82 78.88
CA VAL A 128 19.98 -1.99 77.77
C VAL A 128 21.48 -2.17 77.62
N VAL A 129 22.27 -2.06 78.69
CA VAL A 129 23.74 -2.25 78.61
C VAL A 129 24.11 -3.66 78.13
N GLN A 130 23.37 -4.69 78.53
CA GLN A 130 23.56 -6.05 78.02
C GLN A 130 23.24 -6.16 76.52
N TYR A 131 22.13 -5.54 76.06
CA TYR A 131 21.79 -5.43 74.65
C TYR A 131 22.90 -4.73 73.86
N GLU A 132 23.39 -3.58 74.35
CA GLU A 132 24.45 -2.81 73.67
C GLU A 132 25.75 -3.62 73.55
N LYS A 133 26.14 -4.34 74.60
CA LYS A 133 27.31 -5.23 74.57
C LYS A 133 27.13 -6.39 73.59
N ALA A 134 25.96 -7.01 73.57
CA ALA A 134 25.65 -8.12 72.67
C ALA A 134 25.64 -7.68 71.19
N MET A 135 25.13 -6.48 70.91
CA MET A 135 25.03 -5.95 69.54
C MET A 135 26.30 -5.26 69.04
N MET A 136 27.28 -4.98 69.91
CA MET A 136 28.52 -4.27 69.55
C MET A 136 29.27 -4.87 68.35
N PRO A 137 29.45 -6.21 68.21
CA PRO A 137 30.11 -6.78 67.03
C PRO A 137 29.32 -6.56 65.74
N ALA A 138 27.98 -6.57 65.82
CA ALA A 138 27.11 -6.28 64.68
C ALA A 138 27.15 -4.79 64.31
N GLU A 139 27.19 -3.91 65.31
CA GLU A 139 27.35 -2.45 65.11
C GLU A 139 28.68 -2.11 64.43
N GLN A 140 29.80 -2.73 64.82
CA GLN A 140 31.11 -2.55 64.17
C GLN A 140 31.08 -2.98 62.70
N LYS A 141 30.48 -4.13 62.42
CA LYS A 141 30.36 -4.62 61.04
C LYS A 141 29.50 -3.69 60.18
N ILE A 142 28.41 -3.16 60.73
CA ILE A 142 27.56 -2.18 60.06
C ILE A 142 28.25 -0.85 59.89
N ALA A 143 29.03 -0.38 60.87
CA ALA A 143 29.80 0.85 60.74
C ALA A 143 30.73 0.77 59.52
N GLY A 144 31.40 -0.37 59.29
CA GLY A 144 32.16 -0.62 58.06
C GLY A 144 31.31 -0.54 56.78
N LYS A 145 30.15 -1.21 56.74
CA LYS A 145 29.25 -1.16 55.57
C LYS A 145 28.69 0.24 55.30
N LEU A 146 28.27 0.95 56.34
CA LEU A 146 27.80 2.33 56.25
C LEU A 146 28.92 3.26 55.81
N ARG A 147 30.15 3.04 56.29
CA ARG A 147 31.34 3.79 55.84
C ARG A 147 31.53 3.64 54.33
N ASP A 148 31.51 2.42 53.83
CA ASP A 148 31.67 2.15 52.40
C ASP A 148 30.52 2.77 51.59
N GLN A 149 29.28 2.63 52.08
CA GLN A 149 28.11 3.23 51.44
C GLN A 149 28.17 4.76 51.41
N PHE A 150 28.56 5.41 52.51
CA PHE A 150 28.69 6.87 52.61
C PHE A 150 29.86 7.40 51.79
N ARG A 151 30.98 6.67 51.74
CA ARG A 151 32.13 7.03 50.91
C ARG A 151 31.77 7.02 49.42
N GLN A 152 31.01 6.04 48.95
CA GLN A 152 30.52 6.01 47.57
C GLN A 152 29.62 7.22 47.24
N LEU A 153 28.87 7.71 48.23
CA LEU A 153 27.97 8.86 48.10
C LEU A 153 28.62 10.20 48.43
N SER A 154 29.91 10.22 48.79
CA SER A 154 30.62 11.43 49.19
C SER A 154 30.71 12.50 48.09
N ALA A 155 30.45 12.20 46.83
CA ALA A 155 30.34 13.23 45.80
C ALA A 155 28.97 13.96 45.79
N HIS A 156 27.95 13.40 46.44
CA HIS A 156 26.55 13.82 46.30
C HIS A 156 25.95 14.26 47.65
N SER A 157 26.12 15.55 48.00
CA SER A 157 25.73 16.12 49.31
C SER A 157 24.29 15.81 49.76
N HIS A 158 23.30 15.94 48.88
CA HIS A 158 21.90 15.66 49.21
C HIS A 158 21.60 14.16 49.38
N GLN A 159 22.18 13.31 48.55
CA GLN A 159 21.99 11.86 48.67
C GLN A 159 22.68 11.33 49.92
N LEU A 160 23.88 11.85 50.22
CA LEU A 160 24.60 11.58 51.44
C LEU A 160 23.76 11.98 52.66
N LEU A 161 23.28 13.23 52.70
CA LEU A 161 22.41 13.71 53.79
C LEU A 161 21.17 12.83 53.98
N ARG A 162 20.53 12.40 52.90
CA ARG A 162 19.35 11.53 52.94
C ARG A 162 19.66 10.15 53.52
N GLU A 163 20.78 9.54 53.16
CA GLU A 163 21.19 8.25 53.72
C GLU A 163 21.60 8.38 55.20
N PHE A 164 22.24 9.48 55.59
CA PHE A 164 22.47 9.82 57.00
C PHE A 164 21.15 10.02 57.79
N GLN A 165 20.13 10.65 57.18
CA GLN A 165 18.80 10.75 57.77
C GLN A 165 18.08 9.39 57.86
N ARG A 166 18.25 8.52 56.86
CA ARG A 166 17.66 7.17 56.83
C ARG A 166 18.17 6.32 57.98
N TYR A 167 19.49 6.30 58.19
CA TYR A 167 20.14 5.55 59.26
C TYR A 167 20.45 6.40 60.50
N LYS A 168 19.68 7.48 60.72
CA LYS A 168 19.93 8.44 61.81
C LYS A 168 20.02 7.79 63.19
N GLU A 169 19.25 6.74 63.45
CA GLU A 169 19.25 6.07 64.75
C GLU A 169 20.50 5.19 64.93
N LEU A 170 20.99 4.55 63.87
CA LEU A 170 22.30 3.87 63.87
C LEU A 170 23.46 4.85 64.02
N VAL A 171 23.47 5.95 63.26
CA VAL A 171 24.55 6.95 63.28
C VAL A 171 24.67 7.64 64.64
N LYS A 172 23.58 7.74 65.41
CA LYS A 172 23.59 8.27 66.78
C LYS A 172 24.23 7.32 67.80
N ARG A 173 24.33 6.00 67.51
CA ARG A 173 24.93 5.02 68.42
C ARG A 173 26.41 5.34 68.65
N SER A 174 26.86 5.31 69.90
CA SER A 174 28.19 5.79 70.28
C SER A 174 29.35 5.08 69.56
N SER A 175 29.22 3.78 69.30
CA SER A 175 30.15 2.94 68.54
C SER A 175 30.26 3.41 67.08
N ILE A 176 29.13 3.39 66.36
CA ILE A 176 29.00 3.78 64.95
C ILE A 176 29.38 5.26 64.76
N LYS A 177 28.92 6.14 65.66
CA LYS A 177 29.20 7.58 65.65
C LYS A 177 30.69 7.89 65.68
N LYS A 178 31.46 7.14 66.48
CA LYS A 178 32.92 7.27 66.56
C LYS A 178 33.60 6.72 65.32
N GLU A 179 33.15 5.57 64.83
CA GLU A 179 33.71 4.94 63.63
C GLU A 179 33.44 5.71 62.34
N LEU A 180 32.32 6.44 62.27
CA LEU A 180 31.91 7.27 61.13
C LEU A 180 32.29 8.75 61.29
N ALA A 181 33.18 9.09 62.24
CA ALA A 181 33.65 10.46 62.43
C ALA A 181 34.15 11.13 61.13
N PRO A 182 35.00 10.50 60.28
CA PRO A 182 35.47 11.15 59.06
C PRO A 182 34.35 11.37 58.03
N GLU A 183 33.38 10.47 57.91
CA GLU A 183 32.24 10.63 57.01
C GLU A 183 31.30 11.74 57.50
N ARG A 184 31.13 11.90 58.82
CA ARG A 184 30.35 12.98 59.44
C ARG A 184 31.00 14.36 59.20
N GLU A 185 32.32 14.46 59.32
CA GLU A 185 33.08 15.68 58.97
C GLU A 185 32.97 15.98 57.47
N THR A 186 33.02 14.94 56.62
CA THR A 186 32.82 15.07 55.17
C THR A 186 31.43 15.60 54.84
N LEU A 187 30.39 15.09 55.49
CA LEU A 187 29.02 15.61 55.35
C LEU A 187 28.94 17.07 55.80
N LEU A 188 29.54 17.44 56.93
CA LEU A 188 29.54 18.82 57.43
C LEU A 188 30.20 19.78 56.42
N GLY A 189 31.34 19.39 55.85
CA GLY A 189 32.01 20.14 54.79
C GLY A 189 31.11 20.34 53.56
N GLN A 190 30.40 19.30 53.14
CA GLN A 190 29.47 19.37 52.00
C GLN A 190 28.24 20.23 52.26
N LEU A 191 27.67 20.16 53.46
CA LEU A 191 26.55 21.03 53.84
C LEU A 191 26.99 22.49 53.88
N THR A 192 28.22 22.75 54.34
CA THR A 192 28.81 24.10 54.32
C THR A 192 28.95 24.62 52.88
N VAL A 193 29.47 23.80 51.97
CA VAL A 193 29.56 24.15 50.54
C VAL A 193 28.17 24.36 49.93
N HIS A 194 27.19 23.53 50.28
CA HIS A 194 25.81 23.65 49.80
C HIS A 194 25.16 24.96 50.26
N ILE A 195 25.31 25.35 51.53
CA ILE A 195 24.80 26.63 52.04
C ILE A 195 25.49 27.82 51.34
N LYS A 196 26.81 27.75 51.13
CA LYS A 196 27.53 28.76 50.34
C LYS A 196 27.03 28.84 48.90
N SER A 197 26.75 27.71 48.26
CA SER A 197 26.16 27.69 46.92
C SER A 197 24.77 28.32 46.87
N ILE A 198 23.93 28.12 47.90
CA ILE A 198 22.65 28.84 48.01
C ILE A 198 22.89 30.34 48.17
N GLN A 199 23.87 30.75 48.97
CA GLN A 199 24.22 32.16 49.15
C GLN A 199 24.71 32.79 47.83
N GLU A 200 25.59 32.11 47.08
CA GLU A 200 26.07 32.57 45.77
C GLU A 200 24.93 32.64 44.73
N ASP A 201 24.04 31.63 44.71
CA ASP A 201 22.85 31.64 43.85
C ASP A 201 21.90 32.78 44.21
N PHE A 202 21.76 33.07 45.50
CA PHE A 202 20.98 34.20 45.97
C PHE A 202 21.61 35.54 45.54
N SER A 203 22.88 35.78 45.88
CA SER A 203 23.58 37.04 45.60
C SER A 203 23.71 37.33 44.09
N SER A 204 23.94 36.31 43.26
CA SER A 204 24.05 36.48 41.80
C SER A 204 22.73 36.88 41.13
N LYS A 205 21.59 36.54 41.75
CA LYS A 205 20.24 36.79 41.20
C LYS A 205 19.52 37.96 41.90
N SER A 206 19.92 38.31 43.12
CA SER A 206 19.35 39.43 43.88
C SER A 206 20.01 40.79 43.57
N GLY A 207 21.24 40.80 43.03
CA GLY A 207 21.97 42.00 42.64
C GLY A 207 21.51 42.60 41.31
N GLY A 208 20.72 43.68 41.36
CA GLY A 208 20.17 44.36 40.17
C GLY A 208 21.15 45.20 39.32
N TYR A 209 22.48 45.12 39.52
CA TYR A 209 23.44 46.06 38.91
C TYR A 209 24.76 45.46 38.39
N SER A 210 24.83 44.16 38.11
CA SER A 210 25.96 43.56 37.38
C SER A 210 25.48 42.91 36.09
N GLY A 211 26.10 43.29 34.96
CA GLY A 211 25.73 42.89 33.59
C GLY A 211 25.88 41.40 33.24
N SER A 212 25.81 40.50 34.22
CA SER A 212 25.74 39.05 34.05
C SER A 212 24.71 38.40 34.99
N SER A 213 23.55 39.03 35.22
CA SER A 213 22.52 38.49 36.09
C SER A 213 21.78 37.33 35.41
N SER A 214 21.93 36.13 35.97
CA SER A 214 20.99 35.04 35.73
C SER A 214 19.62 35.47 36.27
N GLU A 215 18.58 35.50 35.44
CA GLU A 215 17.25 35.92 35.91
C GLU A 215 16.74 35.00 37.03
N VAL A 216 16.00 35.57 37.99
CA VAL A 216 15.27 34.78 39.00
C VAL A 216 14.40 33.74 38.28
N PRO A 217 14.43 32.45 38.68
CA PRO A 217 13.66 31.41 38.00
C PRO A 217 12.17 31.77 37.92
N LYS A 218 11.63 31.93 36.70
CA LYS A 218 10.24 32.34 36.47
C LYS A 218 9.28 31.16 36.67
N GLY A 219 8.47 31.22 37.72
CA GLY A 219 7.34 30.33 37.91
C GLY A 219 6.21 30.59 36.90
N LYS A 220 5.50 29.53 36.49
CA LYS A 220 4.38 29.65 35.56
C LYS A 220 3.27 30.51 36.20
N ASN A 221 2.85 31.58 35.50
CA ASN A 221 1.78 32.49 35.93
C ASN A 221 2.03 33.23 37.25
N LEU A 222 3.29 33.41 37.66
CA LEU A 222 3.65 34.27 38.79
C LEU A 222 4.04 35.66 38.28
N PRO A 223 3.42 36.74 38.77
CA PRO A 223 3.94 38.09 38.62
C PRO A 223 5.34 38.20 39.22
N ASP A 224 6.16 39.11 38.71
CA ASP A 224 7.59 39.18 39.03
C ASP A 224 7.87 39.35 40.53
N VAL A 225 7.13 40.22 41.23
CA VAL A 225 7.25 40.40 42.69
C VAL A 225 6.96 39.10 43.46
N VAL A 226 5.89 38.38 43.08
CA VAL A 226 5.50 37.13 43.74
C VAL A 226 6.51 36.05 43.45
N ASN A 227 7.02 36.02 42.22
CA ASN A 227 8.04 35.07 41.80
C ASN A 227 9.33 35.20 42.64
N SER A 228 9.81 36.44 42.84
CA SER A 228 10.96 36.73 43.69
C SER A 228 10.74 36.30 45.13
N ILE A 229 9.57 36.62 45.71
CA ILE A 229 9.23 36.23 47.10
C ILE A 229 9.15 34.70 47.25
N VAL A 230 8.52 33.99 46.32
CA VAL A 230 8.38 32.53 46.35
C VAL A 230 9.73 31.84 46.20
N TRP A 231 10.57 32.30 45.27
CA TRP A 231 11.92 31.76 45.09
C TRP A 231 12.74 31.88 46.38
N VAL A 232 12.75 33.06 47.01
CA VAL A 232 13.47 33.26 48.27
C VAL A 232 12.86 32.46 49.42
N SER A 233 11.53 32.31 49.46
CA SER A 233 10.85 31.43 50.43
C SER A 233 11.30 29.97 50.32
N GLN A 234 11.55 29.47 49.10
CA GLN A 234 12.06 28.12 48.89
C GLN A 234 13.51 27.98 49.36
N LEU A 235 14.36 28.97 49.09
CA LEU A 235 15.74 28.97 49.59
C LEU A 235 15.77 28.98 51.12
N GLN A 236 14.95 29.84 51.72
CA GLN A 236 14.81 29.94 53.17
C GLN A 236 14.39 28.59 53.79
N ALA A 237 13.39 27.92 53.23
CA ALA A 237 12.95 26.61 53.70
C ALA A 237 14.06 25.54 53.62
N LYS A 238 14.83 25.51 52.53
CA LYS A 238 15.97 24.59 52.36
C LYS A 238 17.06 24.83 53.40
N VAL A 239 17.39 26.10 53.67
CA VAL A 239 18.39 26.48 54.67
C VAL A 239 17.92 26.03 56.07
N THR A 240 16.65 26.29 56.42
CA THR A 240 16.07 25.88 57.70
C THR A 240 16.05 24.36 57.89
N GLU A 241 15.66 23.59 56.88
CA GLU A 241 15.65 22.12 56.95
C GLU A 241 17.06 21.53 57.09
N THR A 242 18.01 22.09 56.33
CA THR A 242 19.42 21.67 56.37
C THR A 242 20.01 21.92 57.75
N LEU A 243 19.78 23.11 58.32
CA LEU A 243 20.19 23.47 59.69
C LEU A 243 19.65 22.49 60.72
N LYS A 244 18.33 22.25 60.71
CA LYS A 244 17.66 21.35 61.66
C LYS A 244 18.21 19.93 61.57
N THR A 245 18.44 19.43 60.37
CA THR A 245 18.99 18.08 60.16
C THR A 245 20.44 17.99 60.62
N ALA A 246 21.28 18.95 60.23
CA ALA A 246 22.69 19.00 60.58
C ALA A 246 22.88 19.07 62.11
N GLU A 247 22.06 19.84 62.81
CA GLU A 247 22.11 19.94 64.28
C GLU A 247 21.90 18.58 64.95
N THR A 248 20.95 17.78 64.46
CA THR A 248 20.66 16.46 65.04
C THR A 248 21.75 15.40 64.81
N LEU A 249 22.54 15.53 63.72
CA LEU A 249 23.51 14.51 63.30
C LEU A 249 24.97 14.91 63.57
N LEU A 250 25.25 16.21 63.58
CA LEU A 250 26.60 16.79 63.54
C LEU A 250 26.85 17.82 64.65
N GLY A 251 25.87 18.08 65.52
CA GLY A 251 25.93 19.16 66.52
C GLY A 251 27.11 19.10 67.50
N ASP A 252 27.68 17.91 67.73
CA ASP A 252 28.85 17.70 68.58
C ASP A 252 30.20 17.94 67.89
N LEU A 253 30.24 18.11 66.57
CA LEU A 253 31.49 18.36 65.84
C LEU A 253 31.95 19.81 66.07
N SER A 254 33.26 20.02 66.17
CA SER A 254 33.84 21.35 66.41
C SER A 254 33.54 22.34 65.28
N GLY A 255 33.47 21.86 64.04
CA GLY A 255 33.13 22.67 62.86
C GLY A 255 31.65 23.08 62.76
N PHE A 256 30.75 22.50 63.57
CA PHE A 256 29.31 22.73 63.41
C PHE A 256 28.89 24.17 63.75
N GLN A 257 29.55 24.82 64.72
CA GLN A 257 29.20 26.18 65.13
C GLN A 257 29.43 27.21 64.02
N SER A 258 30.50 27.06 63.24
CA SER A 258 30.77 27.97 62.10
C SER A 258 29.75 27.77 60.98
N PHE A 259 29.39 26.53 60.68
CA PHE A 259 28.31 26.19 59.75
C PHE A 259 26.95 26.77 60.20
N LYS A 260 26.59 26.58 61.47
CA LYS A 260 25.33 27.08 62.03
C LYS A 260 25.23 28.60 61.92
N LYS A 261 26.33 29.32 62.19
CA LYS A 261 26.39 30.78 62.01
C LYS A 261 26.15 31.17 60.54
N GLN A 262 26.90 30.60 59.60
CA GLN A 262 26.77 30.92 58.16
C GLN A 262 25.34 30.70 57.63
N ALA A 263 24.73 29.57 57.99
CA ALA A 263 23.37 29.27 57.54
C ALA A 263 22.31 30.13 58.24
N SER A 264 22.53 30.57 59.48
CA SER A 264 21.62 31.50 60.18
C SER A 264 21.71 32.91 59.58
N ASP A 265 22.93 33.40 59.31
CA ASP A 265 23.16 34.70 58.68
C ASP A 265 22.47 34.76 57.29
N LEU A 266 22.62 33.70 56.47
CA LEU A 266 21.93 33.59 55.18
C LEU A 266 20.40 33.55 55.35
N HIS A 267 19.88 32.85 56.36
CA HIS A 267 18.44 32.80 56.60
C HIS A 267 17.85 34.20 56.88
N ASP A 268 18.56 35.01 57.66
CA ASP A 268 18.14 36.37 58.00
C ASP A 268 18.23 37.31 56.79
N GLU A 269 19.25 37.16 55.93
CA GLU A 269 19.39 37.90 54.67
C GLU A 269 18.23 37.61 53.70
N LEU A 270 17.88 36.33 53.52
CA LEU A 270 16.74 35.91 52.70
C LEU A 270 15.41 36.50 53.20
N LYS A 271 15.23 36.53 54.52
CA LYS A 271 14.02 37.10 55.17
C LYS A 271 13.94 38.61 54.98
N LEU A 272 15.07 39.32 55.04
CA LEU A 272 15.14 40.75 54.79
C LEU A 272 14.71 41.09 53.35
N TYR A 273 15.25 40.36 52.36
CA TYR A 273 14.93 40.58 50.96
C TYR A 273 13.43 40.39 50.65
N GLN A 274 12.79 39.37 51.22
CA GLN A 274 11.33 39.17 51.05
C GLN A 274 10.52 40.39 51.48
N ARG A 275 10.92 41.01 52.60
CA ARG A 275 10.25 42.22 53.12
C ARG A 275 10.46 43.41 52.20
N GLU A 276 11.69 43.64 51.74
CA GLU A 276 12.02 44.76 50.84
C GLU A 276 11.28 44.68 49.50
N GLN A 277 11.19 43.48 48.91
CA GLN A 277 10.45 43.28 47.66
C GLN A 277 8.96 43.59 47.82
N PHE A 278 8.35 43.18 48.93
CA PHE A 278 6.95 43.49 49.23
C PHE A 278 6.72 44.99 49.45
N GLU A 279 7.59 45.66 50.20
CA GLU A 279 7.50 47.10 50.47
C GLU A 279 7.69 47.92 49.19
N SER A 280 8.66 47.56 48.33
CA SER A 280 8.89 48.20 47.04
C SER A 280 7.66 48.11 46.13
N TRP A 281 7.09 46.91 45.96
CA TRP A 281 5.86 46.72 45.19
C TRP A 281 4.69 47.52 45.74
N SER A 282 4.50 47.52 47.07
CA SER A 282 3.41 48.26 47.71
C SER A 282 3.48 49.76 47.41
N ASN A 283 4.68 50.35 47.45
CA ASN A 283 4.89 51.77 47.17
C ASN A 283 4.70 52.12 45.68
N GLU A 284 5.19 51.27 44.78
CA GLU A 284 5.01 51.43 43.33
C GLU A 284 3.53 51.43 42.95
N ILE A 285 2.78 50.41 43.40
CA ILE A 285 1.36 50.28 43.08
C ILE A 285 0.53 51.41 43.68
N GLN A 286 0.81 51.83 44.91
CA GLN A 286 0.09 52.97 45.50
C GLN A 286 0.32 54.25 44.70
N SER A 287 1.57 54.52 44.30
CA SER A 287 1.91 55.68 43.47
C SER A 287 1.24 55.63 42.10
N ALA A 288 1.17 54.44 41.48
CA ALA A 288 0.51 54.26 40.19
C ALA A 288 -1.02 54.37 40.26
N ILE A 289 -1.64 54.00 41.38
CA ILE A 289 -3.08 54.23 41.62
C ILE A 289 -3.38 55.73 41.77
N ASP A 290 -2.45 56.49 42.36
CA ASP A 290 -2.61 57.94 42.58
C ASP A 290 -2.48 58.78 41.31
N ASN A 291 -1.85 58.24 40.26
CA ASN A 291 -1.65 58.95 38.99
C ASN A 291 -2.85 58.77 38.03
N PRO A 292 -3.62 59.83 37.71
CA PRO A 292 -4.80 59.75 36.83
C PRO A 292 -4.51 59.45 35.36
N ASN A 293 -3.25 59.60 34.94
CA ASN A 293 -2.78 59.27 33.59
C ASN A 293 -2.21 57.84 33.50
N ASP A 294 -2.10 57.14 34.63
CA ASP A 294 -1.58 55.78 34.65
C ASP A 294 -2.70 54.77 34.39
N SER A 295 -2.33 53.68 33.74
CA SER A 295 -3.16 52.56 33.32
C SER A 295 -3.86 51.82 34.46
N LEU A 296 -3.45 52.07 35.70
CA LEU A 296 -4.05 51.53 36.93
C LEU A 296 -5.21 52.38 37.47
N SER A 297 -5.35 53.63 36.99
CA SER A 297 -6.53 54.45 37.25
C SER A 297 -7.70 53.99 36.37
N LEU A 298 -8.69 53.33 36.97
CA LEU A 298 -9.90 52.92 36.27
C LEU A 298 -10.73 54.16 35.92
N GLN A 299 -10.59 54.68 34.70
CA GLN A 299 -11.52 55.68 34.15
C GLN A 299 -12.85 55.00 33.79
N THR A 300 -13.72 54.84 34.77
CA THR A 300 -15.01 54.13 34.61
C THR A 300 -15.94 54.79 33.58
N ASN A 301 -15.75 56.08 33.32
CA ASN A 301 -16.57 56.92 32.44
C ASN A 301 -16.11 56.96 30.96
N GLY A 302 -15.05 56.23 30.57
CA GLY A 302 -14.46 56.26 29.23
C GLY A 302 -15.11 55.31 28.20
N ARG A 303 -14.70 55.43 26.92
CA ARG A 303 -15.07 54.48 25.84
C ARG A 303 -14.56 53.08 26.20
N LEU A 304 -15.37 52.04 25.98
CA LEU A 304 -14.93 50.64 26.20
C LEU A 304 -13.95 50.16 25.12
N MET A 305 -14.20 50.53 23.86
CA MET A 305 -13.40 50.14 22.71
C MET A 305 -13.31 51.27 21.69
N GLU A 306 -12.18 51.35 21.00
CA GLU A 306 -11.94 52.30 19.93
C GLU A 306 -11.23 51.62 18.75
N LEU A 307 -11.69 51.91 17.54
CA LEU A 307 -10.95 51.59 16.31
C LEU A 307 -9.91 52.68 16.12
N SER A 308 -8.65 52.33 16.27
CA SER A 308 -7.56 53.30 16.15
C SER A 308 -7.42 53.73 14.68
N HIS A 309 -7.54 55.03 14.43
CA HIS A 309 -7.48 55.61 13.09
C HIS A 309 -6.10 55.46 12.42
N THR A 310 -5.05 55.16 13.19
CA THR A 310 -3.68 55.03 12.70
C THR A 310 -3.34 53.60 12.22
N ASP A 311 -3.88 52.57 12.86
CA ASP A 311 -3.52 51.16 12.59
C ASP A 311 -4.74 50.29 12.21
N GLY A 312 -5.96 50.83 12.24
CA GLY A 312 -7.20 50.11 11.97
C GLY A 312 -7.56 49.06 13.02
N LYS A 313 -6.80 48.96 14.13
CA LYS A 313 -6.98 47.92 15.15
C LYS A 313 -8.01 48.32 16.19
N LEU A 314 -8.74 47.32 16.68
CA LEU A 314 -9.64 47.47 17.82
C LEU A 314 -8.83 47.46 19.12
N LYS A 315 -8.88 48.55 19.88
CA LYS A 315 -8.24 48.70 21.20
C LYS A 315 -9.32 48.71 22.30
N VAL A 316 -9.07 47.99 23.39
CA VAL A 316 -9.99 47.89 24.54
C VAL A 316 -9.41 48.70 25.70
N HIS A 317 -10.21 49.58 26.29
CA HIS A 317 -9.82 50.38 27.46
C HIS A 317 -9.95 49.57 28.76
N TYR A 318 -9.16 48.50 28.87
CA TYR A 318 -8.97 47.71 30.09
C TYR A 318 -7.49 47.30 30.19
N SER A 319 -6.75 47.94 31.09
CA SER A 319 -5.29 47.74 31.21
C SER A 319 -4.92 46.29 31.54
N GLU A 320 -3.84 45.78 30.93
CA GLU A 320 -3.25 44.50 31.31
C GLU A 320 -2.66 44.53 32.72
N ARG A 321 -2.20 45.69 33.19
CA ARG A 321 -1.65 45.87 34.54
C ARG A 321 -2.69 45.58 35.63
N LEU A 322 -3.97 45.89 35.39
CA LEU A 322 -5.06 45.56 36.31
C LEU A 322 -5.22 44.04 36.48
N VAL A 323 -4.99 43.26 35.41
CA VAL A 323 -5.03 41.78 35.48
C VAL A 323 -3.87 41.25 36.31
N THR A 324 -2.66 41.81 36.13
CA THR A 324 -1.51 41.44 36.94
C THR A 324 -1.71 41.81 38.40
N LEU A 325 -2.28 42.98 38.69
CA LEU A 325 -2.53 43.45 40.05
C LEU A 325 -3.48 42.52 40.83
N ILE A 326 -4.57 42.07 40.19
CA ILE A 326 -5.50 41.09 40.81
C ILE A 326 -4.76 39.81 41.23
N ARG A 327 -3.81 39.35 40.42
CA ARG A 327 -3.00 38.15 40.72
C ARG A 327 -2.01 38.41 41.85
N GLU A 328 -1.30 39.53 41.81
CA GLU A 328 -0.35 39.96 42.84
C GLU A 328 -1.02 40.03 44.21
N VAL A 329 -2.14 40.76 44.31
CA VAL A 329 -2.90 40.90 45.57
C VAL A 329 -3.34 39.55 46.12
N ARG A 330 -3.94 38.70 45.28
CA ARG A 330 -4.41 37.37 45.69
C ARG A 330 -3.26 36.49 46.20
N GLN A 331 -2.14 36.47 45.48
CA GLN A 331 -1.01 35.60 45.80
C GLN A 331 -0.23 36.09 47.03
N LEU A 332 0.00 37.40 47.15
CA LEU A 332 0.68 37.99 48.31
C LEU A 332 -0.16 37.82 49.59
N ALA A 333 -1.48 38.00 49.51
CA ALA A 333 -2.37 37.72 50.64
C ALA A 333 -2.32 36.24 51.07
N ALA A 334 -2.27 35.31 50.11
CA ALA A 334 -2.17 33.87 50.41
C ALA A 334 -0.82 33.48 51.03
N LEU A 335 0.23 34.23 50.75
CA LEU A 335 1.56 34.07 51.37
C LEU A 335 1.63 34.71 52.77
N GLY A 336 0.56 35.35 53.24
CA GLY A 336 0.47 35.95 54.58
C GLY A 336 0.94 37.41 54.66
N PHE A 337 1.15 38.09 53.53
CA PHE A 337 1.51 39.51 53.52
C PHE A 337 0.27 40.42 53.73
N PRO A 338 0.37 41.48 54.55
CA PRO A 338 -0.73 42.40 54.80
C PRO A 338 -0.90 43.42 53.67
N ILE A 339 -1.92 43.22 52.81
CA ILE A 339 -2.17 44.11 51.66
C ILE A 339 -2.77 45.45 52.11
N PRO A 340 -2.22 46.60 51.65
CA PRO A 340 -2.82 47.91 51.91
C PRO A 340 -4.25 48.05 51.36
N GLY A 341 -5.16 48.64 52.15
CA GLY A 341 -6.59 48.71 51.82
C GLY A 341 -6.91 49.44 50.50
N LYS A 342 -6.11 50.44 50.12
CA LYS A 342 -6.25 51.15 48.84
C LYS A 342 -6.00 50.23 47.65
N ILE A 343 -4.91 49.45 47.68
CA ILE A 343 -4.58 48.46 46.65
C ILE A 343 -5.69 47.40 46.56
N GLN A 344 -6.15 46.92 47.71
CA GLN A 344 -7.23 45.94 47.79
C GLN A 344 -8.51 46.45 47.11
N SER A 345 -8.92 47.69 47.39
CA SER A 345 -10.13 48.28 46.81
C SER A 345 -10.06 48.40 45.28
N THR A 346 -8.92 48.84 44.74
CA THR A 346 -8.70 48.93 43.29
C THR A 346 -8.73 47.55 42.62
N ALA A 347 -8.10 46.56 43.25
CA ALA A 347 -8.14 45.18 42.77
C ALA A 347 -9.56 44.60 42.77
N ASP A 348 -10.36 44.89 43.80
CA ASP A 348 -11.75 44.42 43.89
C ASP A 348 -12.64 45.06 42.81
N VAL A 349 -12.48 46.36 42.53
CA VAL A 349 -13.20 47.03 41.44
C VAL A 349 -12.77 46.48 40.08
N ALA A 350 -11.47 46.31 39.84
CA ALA A 350 -10.95 45.70 38.61
C ALA A 350 -11.50 44.27 38.43
N ASN A 351 -11.58 43.49 39.51
CA ASN A 351 -12.06 42.12 39.48
C ASN A 351 -13.56 42.03 39.10
N LYS A 352 -14.39 43.01 39.48
CA LYS A 352 -15.80 43.08 39.04
C LYS A 352 -15.94 43.11 37.52
N PHE A 353 -15.06 43.84 36.84
CA PHE A 353 -15.09 44.01 35.39
C PHE A 353 -14.16 43.06 34.62
N TYR A 354 -13.35 42.28 35.34
CA TYR A 354 -12.35 41.38 34.76
C TYR A 354 -12.94 40.46 33.68
N ARG A 355 -14.08 39.82 33.96
CA ARG A 355 -14.77 38.94 32.99
C ARG A 355 -15.13 39.68 31.71
N HIS A 356 -15.72 40.87 31.83
CA HIS A 356 -16.14 41.68 30.70
C HIS A 356 -14.93 42.20 29.90
N GLY A 357 -13.87 42.67 30.57
CA GLY A 357 -12.63 43.11 29.93
C GLY A 357 -11.92 42.00 29.15
N VAL A 358 -11.89 40.77 29.68
CA VAL A 358 -11.32 39.62 28.98
C VAL A 358 -12.12 39.30 27.70
N ILE A 359 -13.45 39.28 27.76
CA ILE A 359 -14.29 39.00 26.58
C ILE A 359 -14.09 40.08 25.51
N LEU A 360 -14.07 41.36 25.88
CA LEU A 360 -13.82 42.45 24.94
C LEU A 360 -12.43 42.33 24.29
N LYS A 361 -11.40 41.95 25.06
CA LYS A 361 -10.06 41.69 24.51
C LYS A 361 -10.04 40.51 23.54
N GLN A 362 -10.78 39.44 23.84
CA GLN A 362 -10.90 38.30 22.93
C GLN A 362 -11.56 38.72 21.60
N VAL A 363 -12.61 39.52 21.66
CA VAL A 363 -13.29 40.01 20.45
C VAL A 363 -12.42 41.00 19.67
N ALA A 364 -11.67 41.86 20.34
CA ALA A 364 -10.70 42.75 19.69
C ALA A 364 -9.56 41.98 19.04
N HIS A 365 -9.00 40.98 19.73
CA HIS A 365 -8.00 40.09 19.15
C HIS A 365 -8.54 39.33 17.94
N PHE A 366 -9.78 38.82 18.02
CA PHE A 366 -10.46 38.19 16.90
C PHE A 366 -10.54 39.14 15.70
N TYR A 367 -11.05 40.36 15.87
CA TYR A 367 -11.16 41.32 14.77
C TYR A 367 -9.79 41.66 14.16
N ASN A 368 -8.76 41.81 15.00
CA ASN A 368 -7.41 42.14 14.55
C ASN A 368 -6.66 40.97 13.89
N THR A 369 -7.24 39.76 13.87
CA THR A 369 -6.61 38.54 13.30
C THR A 369 -7.49 37.81 12.29
N ILE A 370 -8.78 38.15 12.19
CA ILE A 370 -9.72 37.46 11.29
C ILE A 370 -9.31 37.65 9.83
N ASP A 371 -8.78 38.82 9.47
CA ASP A 371 -8.25 39.14 8.14
C ASP A 371 -7.12 38.19 7.71
N GLN A 372 -6.17 37.91 8.61
CA GLN A 372 -5.07 36.94 8.40
C GLN A 372 -5.61 35.51 8.28
N GLN A 373 -6.75 35.23 8.90
CA GLN A 373 -7.41 33.94 8.78
C GLN A 373 -8.29 33.83 7.53
N MET A 374 -8.69 34.91 6.87
CA MET A 374 -9.55 34.82 5.71
C MET A 374 -8.74 34.42 4.47
N ILE A 375 -9.21 33.42 3.73
CA ILE A 375 -8.61 33.07 2.43
C ILE A 375 -8.88 34.24 1.47
N PRO A 376 -7.84 34.82 0.80
CA PRO A 376 -8.01 36.00 -0.04
C PRO A 376 -9.13 35.88 -1.09
N SER A 377 -9.25 34.73 -1.73
CA SER A 377 -10.29 34.47 -2.73
C SER A 377 -11.71 34.37 -2.16
N GLN A 378 -11.87 34.22 -0.84
CA GLN A 378 -13.16 34.12 -0.14
C GLN A 378 -13.53 35.39 0.64
N GLN A 379 -12.65 36.40 0.72
CA GLN A 379 -12.87 37.61 1.51
C GLN A 379 -14.18 38.33 1.14
N ALA A 380 -14.47 38.45 -0.16
CA ALA A 380 -15.69 39.08 -0.65
C ALA A 380 -16.98 38.39 -0.14
N MET A 381 -16.94 37.08 0.12
CA MET A 381 -18.10 36.32 0.60
C MET A 381 -18.48 36.63 2.05
N MET A 382 -17.55 37.16 2.84
CA MET A 382 -17.74 37.51 4.26
C MET A 382 -17.88 39.01 4.48
N LEU A 383 -17.80 39.82 3.42
CA LEU A 383 -17.82 41.28 3.51
C LEU A 383 -19.06 41.83 4.21
N ASP A 384 -20.25 41.28 3.92
CA ASP A 384 -21.50 41.72 4.54
C ASP A 384 -21.48 41.50 6.07
N SER A 385 -20.94 40.37 6.53
CA SER A 385 -20.81 40.03 7.95
C SER A 385 -19.73 40.86 8.64
N ALA A 386 -18.61 41.14 7.97
CA ALA A 386 -17.56 42.02 8.48
C ALA A 386 -18.06 43.48 8.64
N LEU A 387 -18.79 44.00 7.65
CA LEU A 387 -19.40 45.34 7.73
C LEU A 387 -20.47 45.42 8.82
N ALA A 388 -21.25 44.35 9.04
CA ALA A 388 -22.21 44.29 10.13
C ALA A 388 -21.51 44.32 11.51
N PHE A 389 -20.37 43.63 11.65
CA PHE A 389 -19.54 43.68 12.85
C PHE A 389 -18.97 45.08 13.09
N GLU A 390 -18.38 45.73 12.07
CA GLU A 390 -17.87 47.10 12.19
C GLU A 390 -18.94 48.11 12.59
N LYS A 391 -20.16 47.98 12.05
CA LYS A 391 -21.28 48.85 12.42
C LYS A 391 -21.63 48.74 13.91
N LEU A 392 -21.56 47.54 14.48
CA LEU A 392 -21.79 47.32 15.91
C LEU A 392 -20.70 47.93 16.80
N VAL A 393 -19.45 47.89 16.35
CA VAL A 393 -18.31 48.52 17.04
C VAL A 393 -18.40 50.05 16.99
N LYS A 394 -18.74 50.62 15.82
CA LYS A 394 -18.84 52.08 15.63
C LYS A 394 -20.08 52.69 16.30
N ASN A 395 -21.21 51.97 16.33
CA ASN A 395 -22.49 52.45 16.85
C ASN A 395 -23.15 51.45 17.83
N PRO A 396 -22.75 51.41 19.11
CA PRO A 396 -23.26 50.46 20.11
C PRO A 396 -24.78 50.53 20.38
N LYS A 397 -25.41 51.70 20.20
CA LYS A 397 -26.82 51.99 20.55
C LYS A 397 -27.75 52.25 19.35
N SER A 398 -27.48 51.73 18.15
CA SER A 398 -28.28 52.07 16.95
C SER A 398 -29.76 51.61 16.95
N ASN A 399 -30.20 50.80 17.93
CA ASN A 399 -31.58 50.32 18.05
C ASN A 399 -32.42 51.06 19.13
N SER A 400 -31.89 52.08 19.79
CA SER A 400 -32.67 52.92 20.71
C SER A 400 -33.38 54.02 19.92
N ARG A 401 -34.71 54.13 20.04
CA ARG A 401 -35.55 55.19 19.44
C ARG A 401 -35.30 56.59 20.06
N SER A 402 -34.14 56.81 20.67
CA SER A 402 -33.72 58.10 21.23
C SER A 402 -32.77 58.79 20.28
N SER A 403 -33.14 59.97 19.80
CA SER A 403 -32.44 60.84 18.84
C SER A 403 -31.07 61.40 19.33
N ASP A 404 -30.39 60.75 20.26
CA ASP A 404 -29.09 61.20 20.78
C ASP A 404 -27.95 60.30 20.28
N LYS A 405 -27.24 60.80 19.27
CA LYS A 405 -26.14 60.11 18.55
C LYS A 405 -24.85 59.88 19.36
N LYS A 406 -24.83 60.03 20.70
CA LYS A 406 -23.56 60.06 21.47
C LYS A 406 -23.55 59.38 22.86
N THR A 407 -24.53 58.56 23.23
CA THR A 407 -24.43 57.82 24.51
C THR A 407 -23.58 56.55 24.35
N GLN A 408 -22.32 56.62 24.81
CA GLN A 408 -21.38 55.49 24.86
C GLN A 408 -21.78 54.52 25.98
N VAL A 409 -21.49 53.23 25.82
CA VAL A 409 -21.61 52.25 26.91
C VAL A 409 -20.36 52.41 27.79
N THR A 410 -20.52 52.62 29.10
CA THR A 410 -19.43 52.79 30.07
C THR A 410 -19.32 51.58 31.00
N TRP A 411 -18.29 51.54 31.86
CA TRP A 411 -18.11 50.47 32.84
C TRP A 411 -19.13 50.54 33.99
N ASP A 412 -19.78 51.69 34.20
CA ASP A 412 -20.68 51.92 35.35
C ASP A 412 -22.01 51.17 35.28
N ASN A 413 -22.44 50.73 34.09
CA ASN A 413 -23.69 49.97 33.92
C ASN A 413 -23.42 48.53 33.45
N PRO A 414 -23.31 47.56 34.38
CA PRO A 414 -22.97 46.17 34.04
C PRO A 414 -24.02 45.49 33.14
N THR A 415 -25.30 45.86 33.26
CA THR A 415 -26.38 45.25 32.45
C THR A 415 -26.35 45.70 30.99
N GLU A 416 -26.07 46.98 30.72
CA GLU A 416 -25.89 47.49 29.36
C GLU A 416 -24.60 46.96 28.72
N LEU A 417 -23.53 46.87 29.52
CA LEU A 417 -22.25 46.30 29.11
C LEU A 417 -22.41 44.84 28.68
N GLU A 418 -23.10 44.01 29.46
CA GLU A 418 -23.33 42.60 29.14
C GLU A 418 -24.18 42.42 27.87
N ASN A 419 -25.23 43.22 27.69
CA ASN A 419 -26.05 43.20 26.47
C ASN A 419 -25.26 43.60 25.22
N TYR A 420 -24.39 44.60 25.33
CA TYR A 420 -23.50 45.01 24.25
C TYR A 420 -22.47 43.92 23.91
N ILE A 421 -21.80 43.35 24.92
CA ILE A 421 -20.86 42.24 24.75
C ILE A 421 -21.54 41.05 24.06
N ASN A 422 -22.74 40.68 24.48
CA ASN A 422 -23.49 39.57 23.87
C ASN A 422 -23.81 39.82 22.38
N LYS A 423 -24.16 41.05 21.99
CA LYS A 423 -24.39 41.38 20.57
C LYS A 423 -23.10 41.32 19.76
N LEU A 424 -22.02 41.85 20.31
CA LEU A 424 -20.70 41.87 19.68
C LEU A 424 -20.15 40.45 19.50
N GLN A 425 -20.29 39.61 20.53
CA GLN A 425 -19.88 38.21 20.51
C GLN A 425 -20.68 37.41 19.47
N LYS A 426 -22.02 37.58 19.42
CA LYS A 426 -22.84 36.94 18.39
C LYS A 426 -22.42 37.31 16.96
N ALA A 427 -22.03 38.56 16.73
CA ALA A 427 -21.54 39.00 15.42
C ALA A 427 -20.16 38.39 15.10
N ALA A 428 -19.24 38.34 16.07
CA ALA A 428 -17.94 37.66 15.94
C ALA A 428 -18.10 36.15 15.67
N ASP A 429 -18.99 35.48 16.40
CA ASP A 429 -19.27 34.04 16.26
C ASP A 429 -19.85 33.72 14.90
N ARG A 430 -20.75 34.58 14.38
CA ARG A 430 -21.28 34.43 13.02
C ARG A 430 -20.17 34.51 11.98
N LEU A 431 -19.32 35.54 12.05
CA LEU A 431 -18.19 35.71 11.12
C LEU A 431 -17.20 34.54 11.23
N THR A 432 -16.93 34.07 12.45
CA THR A 432 -16.07 32.89 12.70
C THR A 432 -16.65 31.63 12.06
N THR A 433 -17.95 31.41 12.22
CA THR A 433 -18.65 30.23 11.70
C THR A 433 -18.68 30.25 10.17
N GLU A 434 -18.96 31.40 9.57
CA GLU A 434 -18.89 31.59 8.11
C GLU A 434 -17.46 31.34 7.59
N ASN A 435 -16.42 31.92 8.22
CA ASN A 435 -15.02 31.70 7.81
C ASN A 435 -14.60 30.22 7.93
N ARG A 436 -14.91 29.56 9.05
CA ARG A 436 -14.60 28.12 9.24
C ARG A 436 -15.28 27.26 8.18
N ARG A 437 -16.54 27.55 7.85
CA ARG A 437 -17.29 26.84 6.82
C ARG A 437 -16.65 27.02 5.45
N LEU A 438 -16.33 28.26 5.07
CA LEU A 438 -15.70 28.56 3.78
C LEU A 438 -14.32 27.93 3.64
N ARG A 439 -13.51 27.96 4.70
CA ARG A 439 -12.22 27.23 4.77
C ARG A 439 -12.40 25.74 4.59
N LYS A 440 -13.39 25.12 5.24
CA LYS A 440 -13.69 23.69 5.07
C LYS A 440 -14.08 23.38 3.62
N CYS A 441 -14.97 24.17 3.01
CA CYS A 441 -15.32 24.00 1.60
C CYS A 441 -14.11 24.18 0.67
N HIS A 442 -13.22 25.13 0.98
CA HIS A 442 -11.97 25.32 0.24
C HIS A 442 -11.08 24.08 0.31
N GLN A 443 -10.88 23.52 1.50
CA GLN A 443 -10.07 22.32 1.70
C GLN A 443 -10.65 21.12 0.93
N VAL A 444 -11.97 20.88 1.04
CA VAL A 444 -12.63 19.77 0.35
C VAL A 444 -12.48 19.89 -1.17
N ILE A 445 -12.68 21.09 -1.74
CA ILE A 445 -12.47 21.29 -3.19
C ILE A 445 -10.99 21.08 -3.53
N GLY A 446 -10.05 21.53 -2.70
CA GLY A 446 -8.62 21.30 -2.88
C GLY A 446 -8.27 19.82 -2.97
N GLU A 447 -8.78 19.01 -2.04
CA GLU A 447 -8.61 17.55 -2.05
C GLU A 447 -9.17 16.91 -3.33
N LYS A 448 -10.35 17.37 -3.79
CA LYS A 448 -10.95 16.89 -5.04
C LYS A 448 -10.13 17.27 -6.27
N VAL A 449 -9.60 18.49 -6.35
CA VAL A 449 -8.73 18.92 -7.45
C VAL A 449 -7.42 18.12 -7.48
N ILE A 450 -6.84 17.83 -6.32
CA ILE A 450 -5.65 16.96 -6.22
C ILE A 450 -5.97 15.54 -6.69
N GLN A 451 -7.13 14.99 -6.32
CA GLN A 451 -7.57 13.68 -6.82
C GLN A 451 -7.70 13.68 -8.34
N LEU A 452 -8.28 14.72 -8.93
CA LEU A 452 -8.40 14.86 -10.39
C LEU A 452 -7.03 14.83 -11.09
N MET A 453 -5.97 15.37 -10.48
CA MET A 453 -4.60 15.29 -11.03
C MET A 453 -4.08 13.86 -11.19
N SER A 454 -4.66 12.88 -10.50
CA SER A 454 -4.25 11.45 -10.57
C SER A 454 -5.14 10.61 -11.50
N ILE A 455 -6.25 11.17 -11.98
CA ILE A 455 -7.23 10.44 -12.78
C ILE A 455 -6.89 10.61 -14.26
N ASP A 456 -6.75 9.49 -14.97
CA ASP A 456 -6.49 9.47 -16.40
C ASP A 456 -7.66 10.09 -17.18
N LEU A 457 -7.37 11.17 -17.91
CA LEU A 457 -8.35 11.94 -18.66
C LEU A 457 -8.98 11.17 -19.83
N LEU A 458 -8.27 10.16 -20.36
CA LEU A 458 -8.66 9.39 -21.53
C LEU A 458 -9.42 8.11 -21.15
N ARG A 459 -8.95 7.37 -20.12
CA ARG A 459 -9.59 6.13 -19.66
C ARG A 459 -10.75 6.36 -18.68
N GLN A 460 -10.68 7.40 -17.86
CA GLN A 460 -11.60 7.62 -16.74
C GLN A 460 -12.35 8.97 -16.86
N GLN A 461 -12.82 9.31 -18.05
CA GLN A 461 -13.54 10.56 -18.31
C GLN A 461 -14.82 10.72 -17.45
N SER A 462 -15.49 9.62 -17.11
CA SER A 462 -16.67 9.62 -16.23
C SER A 462 -16.33 10.14 -14.83
N ARG A 463 -15.23 9.69 -14.24
CA ARG A 463 -14.75 10.13 -12.92
C ARG A 463 -14.35 11.60 -12.91
N TRP A 464 -13.74 12.09 -13.99
CA TRP A 464 -13.49 13.52 -14.17
C TRP A 464 -14.77 14.35 -14.15
N LYS A 465 -15.82 13.90 -14.85
CA LYS A 465 -17.13 14.57 -14.86
C LYS A 465 -17.80 14.54 -13.49
N GLU A 466 -17.72 13.43 -12.78
CA GLU A 466 -18.25 13.27 -11.43
C GLU A 466 -17.55 14.21 -10.43
N GLY A 467 -16.21 14.24 -10.41
CA GLY A 467 -15.45 15.14 -9.54
C GLY A 467 -15.75 16.62 -9.81
N LEU A 468 -15.91 17.02 -11.07
CA LEU A 468 -16.35 18.38 -11.42
C LEU A 468 -17.77 18.68 -10.96
N LEU A 469 -18.69 17.72 -11.08
CA LEU A 469 -20.07 17.86 -10.62
C LEU A 469 -20.12 18.08 -9.11
N GLU A 470 -19.37 17.30 -8.33
CA GLU A 470 -19.27 17.44 -6.88
C GLU A 470 -18.74 18.83 -6.48
N ILE A 471 -17.69 19.33 -7.15
CA ILE A 471 -17.15 20.67 -6.90
C ILE A 471 -18.22 21.75 -7.16
N ARG A 472 -18.98 21.63 -8.27
CA ARG A 472 -20.08 22.56 -8.58
C ARG A 472 -21.21 22.47 -7.56
N GLN A 473 -21.55 21.28 -7.09
CA GLN A 473 -22.57 21.08 -6.05
C GLN A 473 -22.17 21.75 -4.73
N ILE A 474 -20.90 21.65 -4.31
CA ILE A 474 -20.41 22.34 -3.10
C ILE A 474 -20.64 23.86 -3.22
N ILE A 475 -20.39 24.43 -4.39
CA ILE A 475 -20.56 25.86 -4.64
C ILE A 475 -22.04 26.24 -4.71
N ALA A 476 -22.88 25.44 -5.36
CA ALA A 476 -24.32 25.63 -5.39
C ALA A 476 -24.95 25.57 -3.99
N ASN A 477 -24.50 24.63 -3.15
CA ASN A 477 -24.94 24.50 -1.76
C ASN A 477 -24.61 25.75 -0.94
N LEU A 478 -23.46 26.39 -1.17
CA LEU A 478 -23.12 27.65 -0.51
C LEU A 478 -24.04 28.79 -0.95
N VAL A 479 -24.44 28.86 -2.23
CA VAL A 479 -25.43 29.86 -2.69
C VAL A 479 -26.78 29.66 -1.99
N GLN A 480 -27.25 28.41 -1.87
CA GLN A 480 -28.50 28.09 -1.14
C GLN A 480 -28.47 28.49 0.34
N GLN A 481 -27.28 28.56 0.93
CA GLN A 481 -27.07 28.92 2.33
C GLN A 481 -27.02 30.45 2.56
N GLY A 482 -27.26 31.25 1.52
CA GLY A 482 -27.38 32.71 1.61
C GLY A 482 -26.12 33.49 1.23
N PHE A 483 -25.08 32.83 0.70
CA PHE A 483 -23.92 33.55 0.13
C PHE A 483 -24.28 34.13 -1.25
N LYS A 484 -24.02 35.43 -1.45
CA LYS A 484 -24.28 36.11 -2.73
C LYS A 484 -23.38 35.55 -3.84
N ALA A 485 -23.99 35.20 -4.98
CA ALA A 485 -23.27 34.65 -6.14
C ALA A 485 -22.19 35.62 -6.68
N ASP A 486 -22.44 36.94 -6.65
CA ASP A 486 -21.46 37.94 -7.09
C ASP A 486 -20.18 37.93 -6.25
N ASN A 487 -20.31 37.72 -4.94
CA ASN A 487 -19.18 37.68 -4.01
C ASN A 487 -18.34 36.40 -4.19
N MET A 488 -18.84 35.39 -4.89
CA MET A 488 -18.13 34.14 -5.16
C MET A 488 -17.23 34.19 -6.41
N LYS A 489 -17.34 35.23 -7.26
CA LYS A 489 -16.57 35.33 -8.50
C LYS A 489 -15.05 35.14 -8.30
N PRO A 490 -14.40 35.81 -7.32
CA PRO A 490 -12.96 35.60 -7.06
C PRO A 490 -12.62 34.16 -6.67
N TRP A 491 -13.50 33.50 -5.92
CA TRP A 491 -13.31 32.13 -5.48
C TRP A 491 -13.48 31.12 -6.62
N LYS A 492 -14.50 31.31 -7.48
CA LYS A 492 -14.69 30.48 -8.69
C LYS A 492 -13.49 30.62 -9.64
N MET A 493 -13.02 31.84 -9.90
CA MET A 493 -11.82 32.09 -10.73
C MET A 493 -10.56 31.44 -10.16
N HIS A 494 -10.39 31.44 -8.83
CA HIS A 494 -9.29 30.75 -8.19
C HIS A 494 -9.31 29.24 -8.48
N TRP A 495 -10.47 28.60 -8.32
CA TRP A 495 -10.62 27.17 -8.57
C TRP A 495 -10.50 26.79 -10.04
N ASP A 496 -10.97 27.63 -10.95
CA ASP A 496 -10.79 27.39 -12.38
C ASP A 496 -9.32 27.36 -12.78
N ARG A 497 -8.48 28.21 -12.18
CA ARG A 497 -7.02 28.17 -12.36
C ARG A 497 -6.39 26.90 -11.78
N GLN A 498 -6.91 26.35 -10.68
CA GLN A 498 -6.40 25.07 -10.15
C GLN A 498 -6.85 23.89 -11.01
N LEU A 499 -8.11 23.91 -11.48
CA LEU A 499 -8.63 22.93 -12.43
C LEU A 499 -7.89 22.97 -13.76
N TYR A 500 -7.50 24.17 -14.23
CA TYR A 500 -6.65 24.34 -15.40
C TYR A 500 -5.33 23.58 -15.23
N LYS A 501 -4.63 23.73 -14.09
CA LYS A 501 -3.39 23.01 -13.83
C LYS A 501 -3.58 21.49 -13.78
N ALA A 502 -4.67 21.03 -13.16
CA ALA A 502 -4.97 19.62 -13.09
C ALA A 502 -5.27 19.03 -14.47
N LEU A 503 -6.04 19.75 -15.28
CA LEU A 503 -6.34 19.40 -16.66
C LEU A 503 -5.07 19.41 -17.52
N GLU A 504 -4.23 20.44 -17.40
CA GLU A 504 -2.97 20.58 -18.14
C GLU A 504 -2.03 19.40 -17.88
N HIS A 505 -1.84 19.03 -16.61
CA HIS A 505 -0.99 17.91 -16.24
C HIS A 505 -1.46 16.59 -16.88
N GLN A 506 -2.75 16.28 -16.74
CA GLN A 506 -3.32 15.06 -17.32
C GLN A 506 -3.39 15.11 -18.86
N TYR A 507 -3.56 16.29 -19.44
CA TYR A 507 -3.52 16.50 -20.88
C TYR A 507 -2.13 16.22 -21.45
N GLN A 508 -1.07 16.72 -20.81
CA GLN A 508 0.33 16.43 -21.19
C GLN A 508 0.65 14.94 -21.10
N LEU A 509 0.31 14.29 -19.98
CA LEU A 509 0.51 12.85 -19.79
C LEU A 509 -0.26 12.05 -20.86
N GLY A 510 -1.50 12.42 -21.13
CA GLY A 510 -2.32 11.78 -22.16
C GLY A 510 -1.79 11.99 -23.57
N LEU A 511 -1.18 13.14 -23.89
CA LEU A 511 -0.51 13.35 -25.18
C LEU A 511 0.70 12.45 -25.35
N VAL A 512 1.55 12.29 -24.32
CA VAL A 512 2.75 11.44 -24.40
C VAL A 512 2.42 9.95 -24.55
N ALA A 513 1.39 9.48 -23.83
CA ALA A 513 1.00 8.08 -23.73
C ALA A 513 -0.25 7.73 -24.57
N LEU A 514 -0.68 8.61 -25.47
CA LEU A 514 -1.95 8.49 -26.20
C LEU A 514 -2.08 7.12 -26.89
N ASN A 515 -1.07 6.74 -27.66
CA ASN A 515 -1.08 5.54 -28.51
C ASN A 515 -1.21 4.25 -27.69
N GLN A 516 -0.75 4.24 -26.44
CA GLN A 516 -0.81 3.10 -25.54
C GLN A 516 -2.12 3.03 -24.76
N ASN A 517 -2.74 4.18 -24.49
CA ASN A 517 -3.88 4.27 -23.60
C ASN A 517 -5.23 4.39 -24.31
N LEU A 518 -5.24 4.59 -25.63
CA LEU A 518 -6.45 4.61 -26.45
C LEU A 518 -7.32 3.35 -26.28
N PRO A 519 -8.65 3.47 -26.39
CA PRO A 519 -9.55 2.32 -26.38
C PRO A 519 -9.14 1.28 -27.42
N GLU A 520 -9.21 0.00 -27.04
CA GLU A 520 -8.75 -1.10 -27.87
C GLU A 520 -9.57 -1.21 -29.18
N ILE A 521 -8.87 -1.16 -30.31
CA ILE A 521 -9.44 -1.35 -31.65
C ILE A 521 -9.18 -2.80 -32.05
N LYS A 522 -10.24 -3.60 -32.08
CA LYS A 522 -10.18 -4.99 -32.55
C LYS A 522 -10.32 -5.05 -34.07
N ILE A 523 -9.43 -5.79 -34.71
CA ILE A 523 -9.36 -5.99 -36.16
C ILE A 523 -9.18 -7.49 -36.41
N GLU A 524 -9.74 -8.00 -37.48
CA GLU A 524 -9.50 -9.34 -37.98
C GLU A 524 -8.63 -9.29 -39.22
N LEU A 525 -7.67 -10.21 -39.30
CA LEU A 525 -6.96 -10.48 -40.54
C LEU A 525 -7.74 -11.55 -41.30
N ILE A 526 -8.05 -11.30 -42.57
CA ILE A 526 -8.80 -12.24 -43.42
C ILE A 526 -8.12 -12.40 -44.78
N PHE A 527 -8.22 -13.60 -45.37
CA PHE A 527 -7.89 -13.83 -46.77
C PHE A 527 -9.17 -13.96 -47.59
N LYS A 528 -9.40 -13.04 -48.52
CA LYS A 528 -10.61 -13.00 -49.35
C LYS A 528 -10.26 -12.47 -50.74
N GLN A 529 -10.86 -13.03 -51.79
CA GLN A 529 -10.56 -12.67 -53.20
C GLN A 529 -9.05 -12.72 -53.51
N GLN A 530 -8.37 -13.77 -53.05
CA GLN A 530 -6.93 -13.97 -53.26
C GLN A 530 -6.03 -12.87 -52.70
N LYS A 531 -6.54 -12.06 -51.76
CA LYS A 531 -5.79 -10.98 -51.11
C LYS A 531 -5.93 -11.05 -49.59
N LEU A 532 -4.80 -10.82 -48.92
CA LEU A 532 -4.74 -10.63 -47.48
C LEU A 532 -5.20 -9.20 -47.16
N GLN A 533 -6.24 -9.06 -46.36
CA GLN A 533 -6.80 -7.74 -46.01
C GLN A 533 -7.25 -7.69 -44.55
N PHE A 534 -7.20 -6.50 -43.96
CA PHE A 534 -7.77 -6.24 -42.64
C PHE A 534 -9.29 -6.05 -42.74
N ARG A 535 -10.01 -6.52 -41.71
CA ARG A 535 -11.43 -6.27 -41.50
C ARG A 535 -11.62 -5.66 -40.10
N PRO A 536 -12.06 -4.40 -39.96
CA PRO A 536 -12.32 -3.42 -41.03
C PRO A 536 -11.07 -3.02 -41.84
N PRO A 537 -11.23 -2.41 -43.03
CA PRO A 537 -10.11 -1.97 -43.87
C PRO A 537 -9.13 -1.05 -43.13
N PHE A 538 -7.89 -1.04 -43.60
CA PHE A 538 -6.80 -0.26 -42.98
C PHE A 538 -7.13 1.23 -42.85
N GLU A 539 -7.80 1.80 -43.87
CA GLU A 539 -8.21 3.20 -43.91
C GLU A 539 -9.28 3.51 -42.85
N GLU A 540 -10.21 2.58 -42.61
CA GLU A 540 -11.26 2.74 -41.59
C GLU A 540 -10.67 2.67 -40.19
N VAL A 541 -9.72 1.76 -39.96
CA VAL A 541 -8.97 1.65 -38.70
C VAL A 541 -8.20 2.94 -38.44
N ARG A 542 -7.52 3.47 -39.46
CA ARG A 542 -6.79 4.75 -39.39
C ARG A 542 -7.72 5.93 -39.11
N ALA A 543 -8.87 5.99 -39.76
CA ALA A 543 -9.89 7.01 -39.51
C ALA A 543 -10.47 6.93 -38.09
N LYS A 544 -10.71 5.71 -37.57
CA LYS A 544 -11.20 5.48 -36.21
C LYS A 544 -10.17 5.94 -35.17
N TYR A 545 -8.90 5.60 -35.38
CA TYR A 545 -7.80 6.02 -34.52
C TYR A 545 -7.69 7.56 -34.44
N TYR A 546 -7.61 8.25 -35.58
CA TYR A 546 -7.50 9.71 -35.56
C TYR A 546 -8.75 10.41 -35.05
N ARG A 547 -9.94 9.79 -35.17
CA ARG A 547 -11.16 10.29 -34.56
C ARG A 547 -11.06 10.29 -33.03
N GLU A 548 -10.57 9.21 -32.43
CA GLU A 548 -10.37 9.13 -30.97
C GLU A 548 -9.26 10.07 -30.50
N MET A 549 -8.15 10.18 -31.25
CA MET A 549 -7.11 11.18 -30.99
C MET A 549 -7.67 12.62 -31.03
N LYS A 550 -8.46 12.97 -32.06
CA LYS A 550 -9.08 14.29 -32.18
C LYS A 550 -10.05 14.57 -31.02
N LYS A 551 -10.83 13.57 -30.60
CA LYS A 551 -11.71 13.69 -29.43
C LYS A 551 -10.91 14.07 -28.19
N PHE A 552 -9.78 13.39 -27.93
CA PHE A 552 -8.91 13.71 -26.79
C PHE A 552 -8.30 15.11 -26.87
N ILE A 553 -7.71 15.48 -28.02
CA ILE A 553 -7.12 16.81 -28.24
C ILE A 553 -8.17 17.92 -28.05
N SER A 554 -9.43 17.65 -28.39
CA SER A 554 -10.53 18.62 -28.25
C SER A 554 -11.12 18.77 -26.84
N ILE A 555 -10.65 17.98 -25.85
CA ILE A 555 -11.19 18.05 -24.48
C ILE A 555 -11.10 19.47 -23.88
N PRO A 556 -9.97 20.19 -23.97
CA PRO A 556 -9.86 21.54 -23.39
C PRO A 556 -10.82 22.57 -24.01
N LEU A 557 -11.23 22.41 -25.28
CA LEU A 557 -12.21 23.29 -25.95
C LEU A 557 -13.60 23.19 -25.33
N HIS A 558 -13.99 21.99 -24.90
CA HIS A 558 -15.32 21.70 -24.36
C HIS A 558 -15.32 21.66 -22.84
N PHE A 559 -14.17 21.89 -22.20
CA PHE A 559 -14.04 21.83 -20.76
C PHE A 559 -14.79 23.01 -20.13
N ARG A 560 -15.74 22.68 -19.25
CA ARG A 560 -16.46 23.65 -18.45
C ARG A 560 -15.95 23.53 -17.02
N GLY A 561 -15.39 24.61 -16.49
CA GLY A 561 -14.92 24.68 -15.11
C GLY A 561 -16.08 24.90 -14.13
N VAL A 562 -15.80 25.78 -13.18
CA VAL A 562 -16.63 26.19 -12.05
C VAL A 562 -17.22 27.58 -12.25
N SER A 563 -16.50 28.50 -12.90
CA SER A 563 -17.05 29.78 -13.34
C SER A 563 -17.73 29.66 -14.71
N ASP A 564 -18.48 30.71 -15.04
CA ASP A 564 -19.16 30.84 -16.33
C ASP A 564 -18.18 31.20 -17.45
N ASP A 565 -16.96 31.67 -17.11
CA ASP A 565 -15.91 31.98 -18.06
C ASP A 565 -15.05 30.75 -18.36
N THR A 566 -15.10 30.29 -19.61
CA THR A 566 -14.36 29.11 -20.08
C THR A 566 -13.20 29.47 -20.99
N SER A 567 -12.90 30.76 -21.15
CA SER A 567 -11.85 31.25 -22.06
C SER A 567 -10.45 30.76 -21.69
N ILE A 568 -10.25 30.34 -20.43
CA ILE A 568 -8.93 29.92 -19.94
C ILE A 568 -8.49 28.53 -20.42
N TYR A 569 -9.41 27.64 -20.82
CA TYR A 569 -9.08 26.26 -21.16
C TYR A 569 -8.66 26.04 -22.63
N PRO A 570 -9.30 26.67 -23.64
CA PRO A 570 -8.91 26.51 -25.05
C PRO A 570 -7.43 26.82 -25.37
N PRO A 571 -6.79 27.87 -24.81
CA PRO A 571 -5.38 28.17 -25.07
C PRO A 571 -4.42 27.02 -24.74
N LEU A 572 -4.82 26.08 -23.88
CA LEU A 572 -4.03 24.90 -23.53
C LEU A 572 -3.63 24.07 -24.77
N ILE A 573 -4.47 24.04 -25.80
CA ILE A 573 -4.19 23.31 -27.05
C ILE A 573 -3.03 23.95 -27.80
N GLU A 574 -3.00 25.28 -27.87
CA GLU A 574 -1.96 26.05 -28.57
C GLU A 574 -0.62 25.95 -27.81
N HIS A 575 -0.66 26.05 -26.47
CA HIS A 575 0.52 25.91 -25.62
C HIS A 575 1.23 24.55 -25.79
N HIS A 576 0.47 23.47 -25.99
CA HIS A 576 0.99 22.11 -26.15
C HIS A 576 0.99 21.61 -27.59
N ALA A 577 0.87 22.50 -28.57
CA ALA A 577 0.81 22.14 -29.99
C ALA A 577 2.06 21.41 -30.50
N SER A 578 3.23 21.69 -29.92
CA SER A 578 4.50 21.03 -30.27
C SER A 578 4.44 19.51 -30.06
N ALA A 579 3.71 19.06 -29.03
CA ALA A 579 3.55 17.64 -28.72
C ALA A 579 2.75 16.89 -29.80
N PHE A 580 1.93 17.58 -30.61
CA PHE A 580 1.16 16.94 -31.68
C PHE A 580 2.08 16.29 -32.72
N SER A 581 3.20 16.92 -33.06
CA SER A 581 4.17 16.33 -34.00
C SER A 581 4.64 14.94 -33.55
N VAL A 582 4.94 14.78 -32.27
CA VAL A 582 5.36 13.52 -31.65
C VAL A 582 4.22 12.50 -31.66
N VAL A 583 3.00 12.92 -31.34
CA VAL A 583 1.81 12.04 -31.36
C VAL A 583 1.55 11.50 -32.76
N TYR A 584 1.56 12.37 -33.78
CA TYR A 584 1.38 11.96 -35.18
C TYR A 584 2.52 11.06 -35.65
N ALA A 585 3.79 11.36 -35.31
CA ALA A 585 4.93 10.51 -35.66
C ALA A 585 4.80 9.10 -35.06
N LYS A 586 4.46 8.98 -33.77
CA LYS A 586 4.22 7.67 -33.15
C LYS A 586 3.00 6.94 -33.74
N ALA A 587 1.98 7.68 -34.22
CA ALA A 587 0.83 7.10 -34.91
C ALA A 587 1.24 6.48 -36.25
N GLU A 588 2.07 7.16 -37.04
CA GLU A 588 2.64 6.59 -38.28
C GLU A 588 3.50 5.36 -38.01
N GLU A 589 4.31 5.38 -36.95
CA GLU A 589 5.11 4.23 -36.53
C GLU A 589 4.22 3.03 -36.16
N LEU A 590 3.11 3.26 -35.48
CA LEU A 590 2.11 2.24 -35.15
C LEU A 590 1.48 1.65 -36.42
N PHE A 591 1.08 2.49 -37.38
CA PHE A 591 0.50 2.01 -38.64
C PHE A 591 1.52 1.27 -39.52
N THR A 592 2.79 1.67 -39.48
CA THR A 592 3.89 0.97 -40.16
C THR A 592 4.14 -0.40 -39.53
N ARG A 593 4.04 -0.53 -38.19
CA ARG A 593 4.10 -1.83 -37.52
C ARG A 593 2.88 -2.70 -37.84
N LEU A 594 1.69 -2.11 -37.91
CA LEU A 594 0.46 -2.82 -38.29
C LEU A 594 0.55 -3.36 -39.73
N SER A 595 1.07 -2.57 -40.67
CA SER A 595 1.21 -3.03 -42.07
C SER A 595 2.22 -4.17 -42.20
N LYS A 596 3.31 -4.18 -41.41
CA LYS A 596 4.30 -5.26 -41.41
C LYS A 596 3.71 -6.62 -41.00
N ILE A 597 2.65 -6.65 -40.19
CA ILE A 597 1.95 -7.90 -39.86
C ILE A 597 1.39 -8.58 -41.12
N LEU A 598 0.99 -7.81 -42.14
CA LEU A 598 0.55 -8.43 -43.40
C LEU A 598 1.67 -9.22 -44.05
N ASP A 599 2.91 -8.73 -43.98
CA ASP A 599 4.07 -9.37 -44.60
C ASP A 599 4.35 -10.74 -43.98
N ASP A 600 4.19 -10.88 -42.66
CA ASP A 600 4.41 -12.15 -41.94
C ASP A 600 3.47 -13.28 -42.41
N PHE A 601 2.28 -12.94 -42.92
CA PHE A 601 1.28 -13.90 -43.38
C PHE A 601 1.21 -14.04 -44.92
N LYS A 602 1.92 -13.21 -45.71
CA LYS A 602 1.87 -13.28 -47.18
C LYS A 602 2.30 -14.65 -47.69
N ASP A 603 3.43 -15.15 -47.18
CA ASP A 603 4.03 -16.41 -47.65
C ASP A 603 3.14 -17.63 -47.40
N TRP A 604 2.33 -17.59 -46.33
CA TRP A 604 1.44 -18.68 -45.95
C TRP A 604 0.23 -18.85 -46.87
N VAL A 605 -0.15 -17.78 -47.58
CA VAL A 605 -1.41 -17.74 -48.32
C VAL A 605 -1.19 -17.68 -49.85
N ILE A 606 0.05 -17.82 -50.30
CA ILE A 606 0.43 -17.87 -51.73
C ILE A 606 -0.33 -18.98 -52.46
N LEU A 607 -0.54 -20.12 -51.82
CA LEU A 607 -1.25 -21.27 -52.40
C LEU A 607 -2.70 -20.94 -52.81
N GLY A 608 -3.33 -19.93 -52.21
CA GLY A 608 -4.68 -19.51 -52.57
C GLY A 608 -4.77 -18.62 -53.81
N VAL A 609 -3.64 -18.20 -54.37
CA VAL A 609 -3.57 -17.32 -55.55
C VAL A 609 -3.38 -18.13 -56.85
N VAL A 610 -2.84 -19.34 -56.75
CA VAL A 610 -2.50 -20.19 -57.90
C VAL A 610 -3.52 -21.30 -58.04
N ASP A 611 -3.75 -21.76 -59.28
CA ASP A 611 -4.52 -22.97 -59.55
C ASP A 611 -3.70 -24.20 -59.11
N ILE A 612 -4.11 -24.78 -57.97
CA ILE A 612 -3.42 -25.88 -57.32
C ILE A 612 -3.46 -27.14 -58.19
N ASP A 613 -4.58 -27.44 -58.83
CA ASP A 613 -4.75 -28.66 -59.63
C ASP A 613 -3.90 -28.62 -60.90
N ALA A 614 -3.88 -27.46 -61.58
CA ALA A 614 -3.03 -27.27 -62.76
C ALA A 614 -1.53 -27.39 -62.44
N MET A 615 -1.09 -26.80 -61.31
CA MET A 615 0.31 -26.86 -60.88
C MET A 615 0.75 -28.30 -60.57
N VAL A 616 -0.11 -29.05 -59.88
CA VAL A 616 0.11 -30.44 -59.49
C VAL A 616 0.22 -31.34 -60.73
N ASP A 617 -0.60 -31.12 -61.76
CA ASP A 617 -0.58 -31.93 -62.98
C ASP A 617 0.60 -31.66 -63.91
N GLU A 618 1.08 -30.41 -63.97
CA GLU A 618 2.22 -30.05 -64.81
C GLU A 618 3.55 -30.56 -64.24
N HIS A 619 3.71 -30.54 -62.90
CA HIS A 619 5.00 -30.72 -62.25
C HIS A 619 5.21 -32.10 -61.59
N LEU A 620 4.18 -32.94 -61.48
CA LEU A 620 4.29 -34.25 -60.83
C LEU A 620 4.24 -35.40 -61.83
N GLN A 621 5.38 -36.05 -62.03
CA GLN A 621 5.52 -37.19 -62.95
C GLN A 621 6.09 -38.43 -62.26
N SER A 622 7.04 -38.26 -61.33
CA SER A 622 7.72 -39.36 -60.63
C SER A 622 7.16 -39.59 -59.22
N THR A 623 7.17 -40.84 -58.75
CA THR A 623 6.76 -41.22 -57.38
C THR A 623 7.48 -40.42 -56.29
N SER A 624 8.74 -40.04 -56.53
CA SER A 624 9.54 -39.26 -55.60
C SER A 624 9.02 -37.83 -55.40
N ASP A 625 8.35 -37.26 -56.40
CA ASP A 625 7.84 -35.90 -56.36
C ASP A 625 6.63 -35.81 -55.41
N TRP A 626 5.70 -36.76 -55.49
CA TRP A 626 4.60 -36.87 -54.52
C TRP A 626 5.11 -37.11 -53.10
N GLU A 627 6.10 -37.99 -52.88
CA GLU A 627 6.67 -38.24 -51.55
C GLU A 627 7.29 -37.00 -50.91
N LYS A 628 8.10 -36.24 -51.66
CA LYS A 628 8.74 -35.01 -51.17
C LYS A 628 7.68 -33.96 -50.82
N ASN A 629 6.67 -33.79 -51.67
CA ASN A 629 5.60 -32.82 -51.44
C ASN A 629 4.72 -33.20 -50.25
N PHE A 630 4.35 -34.47 -50.07
CA PHE A 630 3.62 -34.92 -48.86
C PHE A 630 4.43 -34.71 -47.57
N LYS A 631 5.75 -34.94 -47.60
CA LYS A 631 6.62 -34.68 -46.44
C LYS A 631 6.75 -33.18 -46.14
N ALA A 632 6.94 -32.35 -47.16
CA ALA A 632 7.03 -30.90 -47.01
C ALA A 632 5.72 -30.30 -46.48
N LEU A 633 4.57 -30.77 -46.98
CA LEU A 633 3.25 -30.32 -46.55
C LEU A 633 2.98 -30.65 -45.08
N LYS A 634 3.33 -31.86 -44.63
CA LYS A 634 3.23 -32.24 -43.20
C LYS A 634 4.13 -31.38 -42.30
N ALA A 635 5.33 -31.02 -42.76
CA ALA A 635 6.21 -30.11 -42.02
C ALA A 635 5.60 -28.70 -41.92
N LYS A 636 5.06 -28.17 -43.03
CA LYS A 636 4.41 -26.86 -43.07
C LYS A 636 3.12 -26.79 -42.24
N GLY A 637 2.32 -27.87 -42.17
CA GLY A 637 1.16 -27.95 -41.28
C GLY A 637 1.54 -27.79 -39.80
N ARG A 638 2.63 -28.43 -39.35
CA ARG A 638 3.12 -28.29 -37.96
C ARG A 638 3.64 -26.88 -37.65
N GLU A 639 4.16 -26.18 -38.65
CA GLU A 639 4.58 -24.79 -38.50
C GLU A 639 3.36 -23.84 -38.44
N ALA A 640 2.32 -24.09 -39.25
CA ALA A 640 1.07 -23.31 -39.26
C ALA A 640 0.34 -23.36 -37.90
N GLU A 641 0.37 -24.52 -37.22
CA GLU A 641 -0.22 -24.65 -35.87
C GLU A 641 0.40 -23.70 -34.84
N LYS A 642 1.70 -23.37 -34.98
CA LYS A 642 2.44 -22.48 -34.08
C LYS A 642 2.15 -20.99 -34.29
N LEU A 643 1.43 -20.62 -35.35
CA LEU A 643 1.06 -19.24 -35.61
C LEU A 643 0.19 -18.68 -34.46
N PRO A 644 0.47 -17.45 -33.97
CA PRO A 644 -0.27 -16.85 -32.88
C PRO A 644 -1.73 -16.62 -33.28
N GLY A 645 -2.68 -16.75 -32.33
CA GLY A 645 -4.12 -16.52 -32.57
C GLY A 645 -4.57 -15.06 -32.45
N SER A 646 -3.74 -14.20 -31.85
CA SER A 646 -3.93 -12.75 -31.81
C SER A 646 -2.60 -12.03 -31.63
N ILE A 647 -2.41 -10.91 -32.32
CA ILE A 647 -1.22 -10.05 -32.24
C ILE A 647 -1.66 -8.67 -31.74
N LYS A 648 -1.01 -8.16 -30.68
CA LYS A 648 -1.32 -6.84 -30.11
C LYS A 648 -0.25 -5.82 -30.49
N VAL A 649 -0.66 -4.73 -31.13
CA VAL A 649 0.15 -3.56 -31.47
C VAL A 649 -0.42 -2.34 -30.74
N ASP A 650 0.11 -2.05 -29.56
CA ASP A 650 -0.37 -0.99 -28.67
C ASP A 650 -1.89 -1.04 -28.41
N CYS A 651 -2.65 -0.08 -28.95
CA CYS A 651 -4.11 0.00 -28.84
C CYS A 651 -4.88 -0.82 -29.89
N ILE A 652 -4.19 -1.55 -30.79
CA ILE A 652 -4.80 -2.37 -31.84
C ILE A 652 -4.55 -3.84 -31.55
N THR A 653 -5.62 -4.64 -31.53
CA THR A 653 -5.54 -6.10 -31.42
C THR A 653 -6.01 -6.74 -32.71
N VAL A 654 -5.10 -7.44 -33.38
CA VAL A 654 -5.35 -8.16 -34.63
C VAL A 654 -5.62 -9.62 -34.32
N SER A 655 -6.84 -10.09 -34.60
CA SER A 655 -7.18 -11.51 -34.59
C SER A 655 -6.72 -12.16 -35.89
N THR A 656 -5.88 -13.18 -35.77
CA THR A 656 -5.32 -13.96 -36.89
C THR A 656 -6.04 -15.29 -37.08
N ALA A 657 -7.04 -15.59 -36.24
CA ALA A 657 -7.81 -16.84 -36.30
C ALA A 657 -8.47 -17.09 -37.68
N PRO A 658 -9.07 -16.10 -38.36
CA PRO A 658 -9.65 -16.34 -39.69
C PRO A 658 -8.59 -16.70 -40.72
N VAL A 659 -7.43 -16.02 -40.73
CA VAL A 659 -6.33 -16.37 -41.65
C VAL A 659 -5.75 -17.74 -41.35
N LYS A 660 -5.59 -18.10 -40.07
CA LYS A 660 -5.12 -19.43 -39.69
C LYS A 660 -6.02 -20.52 -40.26
N THR A 661 -7.35 -20.33 -40.12
CA THR A 661 -8.34 -21.24 -40.71
C THR A 661 -8.17 -21.33 -42.23
N THR A 662 -7.98 -20.20 -42.93
CA THR A 662 -7.74 -20.24 -44.37
C THR A 662 -6.42 -20.90 -44.76
N ILE A 663 -5.36 -20.80 -43.94
CA ILE A 663 -4.09 -21.49 -44.18
C ILE A 663 -4.28 -22.99 -44.03
N ASP A 664 -4.99 -23.43 -42.99
CA ASP A 664 -5.30 -24.84 -42.77
C ASP A 664 -6.14 -25.40 -43.93
N ASP A 665 -7.13 -24.65 -44.41
CA ASP A 665 -7.93 -25.01 -45.58
C ASP A 665 -7.09 -25.12 -46.86
N LEU A 666 -6.15 -24.18 -47.10
CA LEU A 666 -5.26 -24.23 -48.28
C LEU A 666 -4.28 -25.40 -48.22
N ILE A 667 -3.76 -25.72 -47.04
CA ILE A 667 -2.91 -26.90 -46.82
C ILE A 667 -3.71 -28.18 -47.13
N GLN A 668 -4.96 -28.24 -46.68
CA GLN A 668 -5.85 -29.37 -46.96
C GLN A 668 -6.19 -29.47 -48.46
N GLN A 669 -6.51 -28.36 -49.12
CA GLN A 669 -6.77 -28.33 -50.56
C GLN A 669 -5.57 -28.84 -51.37
N LEU A 670 -4.35 -28.43 -51.03
CA LEU A 670 -3.14 -28.95 -51.67
C LEU A 670 -2.94 -30.44 -51.39
N PHE A 671 -3.24 -30.90 -50.16
CA PHE A 671 -3.18 -32.32 -49.83
C PHE A 671 -4.16 -33.14 -50.69
N ASP A 672 -5.40 -32.67 -50.83
CA ASP A 672 -6.45 -33.32 -51.61
C ASP A 672 -6.14 -33.30 -53.12
N ALA A 673 -5.61 -32.20 -53.65
CA ALA A 673 -5.15 -32.10 -55.03
C ALA A 673 -4.02 -33.10 -55.34
N LEU A 674 -3.03 -33.21 -54.43
CA LEU A 674 -1.95 -34.20 -54.53
C LEU A 674 -2.49 -35.64 -54.52
N LEU A 675 -3.46 -35.93 -53.65
CA LEU A 675 -4.12 -37.24 -53.59
C LEU A 675 -4.93 -37.54 -54.86
N ASN A 676 -5.70 -36.58 -55.35
CA ASN A 676 -6.53 -36.74 -56.54
C ASN A 676 -5.69 -36.91 -57.80
N SER A 677 -4.62 -36.14 -57.95
CA SER A 677 -3.67 -36.31 -59.06
C SER A 677 -2.98 -37.68 -59.00
N LEU A 678 -2.55 -38.13 -57.81
CA LEU A 678 -1.97 -39.47 -57.65
C LEU A 678 -2.99 -40.57 -58.02
N ARG A 679 -4.24 -40.46 -57.56
CA ARG A 679 -5.34 -41.40 -57.90
C ARG A 679 -5.60 -41.41 -59.40
N ARG A 680 -5.76 -40.25 -60.03
CA ARG A 680 -5.98 -40.11 -61.49
C ARG A 680 -4.82 -40.70 -62.28
N ASN A 681 -3.58 -40.46 -61.87
CA ASN A 681 -2.41 -41.00 -62.55
C ASN A 681 -2.39 -42.54 -62.47
N ILE A 682 -2.71 -43.12 -61.31
CA ILE A 682 -2.83 -44.58 -61.15
C ILE A 682 -3.97 -45.15 -62.01
N VAL A 683 -5.15 -44.53 -61.99
CA VAL A 683 -6.31 -44.94 -62.81
C VAL A 683 -5.99 -44.87 -64.30
N ASN A 684 -5.28 -43.83 -64.76
CA ASN A 684 -4.86 -43.72 -66.15
C ASN A 684 -3.90 -44.86 -66.57
N HIS A 685 -2.95 -45.25 -65.70
CA HIS A 685 -2.10 -46.42 -65.96
C HIS A 685 -2.92 -47.71 -66.00
N ILE A 686 -3.84 -47.91 -65.03
CA ILE A 686 -4.75 -49.06 -64.99
C ILE A 686 -5.58 -49.15 -66.26
N GLN A 687 -6.20 -48.04 -66.69
CA GLN A 687 -7.07 -48.01 -67.87
C GLN A 687 -6.29 -48.23 -69.17
N THR A 688 -5.06 -47.71 -69.27
CA THR A 688 -4.18 -47.97 -70.42
C THR A 688 -3.84 -49.46 -70.53
N ILE A 689 -3.50 -50.08 -69.41
CA ILE A 689 -3.21 -51.53 -69.35
C ILE A 689 -4.50 -52.34 -69.61
N ASP A 690 -5.64 -51.98 -69.01
CA ASP A 690 -6.90 -52.72 -69.14
C ASP A 690 -7.47 -52.65 -70.55
N ASN A 691 -7.37 -51.49 -71.22
CA ASN A 691 -7.73 -51.36 -72.63
C ASN A 691 -6.85 -52.26 -73.51
N PHE A 692 -5.54 -52.24 -73.30
CA PHE A 692 -4.62 -53.11 -74.04
C PHE A 692 -4.91 -54.60 -73.82
N VAL A 693 -5.14 -55.00 -72.56
CA VAL A 693 -5.48 -56.39 -72.21
C VAL A 693 -6.83 -56.79 -72.79
N THR A 694 -7.82 -55.91 -72.79
CA THR A 694 -9.16 -56.19 -73.33
C THR A 694 -9.13 -56.31 -74.86
N GLU A 695 -8.52 -55.35 -75.57
CA GLU A 695 -8.32 -55.42 -77.03
C GLU A 695 -7.47 -56.64 -77.42
N GLY A 696 -6.44 -56.93 -76.63
CA GLY A 696 -5.60 -58.11 -76.78
C GLY A 696 -6.38 -59.42 -76.61
N MET A 697 -7.16 -59.56 -75.53
CA MET A 697 -7.98 -60.76 -75.32
C MET A 697 -9.10 -60.92 -76.37
N GLU A 698 -9.75 -59.82 -76.79
CA GLU A 698 -10.77 -59.87 -77.84
C GLU A 698 -10.17 -60.36 -79.15
N SER A 699 -9.04 -59.78 -79.58
CA SER A 699 -8.36 -60.20 -80.81
C SER A 699 -7.90 -61.66 -80.76
N LEU A 700 -7.33 -62.13 -79.65
CA LEU A 700 -6.89 -63.52 -79.48
C LEU A 700 -8.05 -64.52 -79.35
N SER A 701 -9.23 -64.06 -78.94
CA SER A 701 -10.43 -64.92 -78.81
C SER A 701 -11.12 -65.20 -80.15
N THR A 702 -10.83 -64.41 -81.19
CA THR A 702 -11.38 -64.65 -82.53
C THR A 702 -10.75 -65.90 -83.14
N ARG A 703 -11.59 -66.85 -83.57
CA ARG A 703 -11.14 -68.09 -84.21
C ARG A 703 -11.15 -67.91 -85.74
N PRO A 704 -9.98 -67.89 -86.40
CA PRO A 704 -9.90 -67.67 -87.84
C PRO A 704 -10.44 -68.88 -88.62
N GLN A 705 -11.27 -68.64 -89.64
CA GLN A 705 -11.90 -69.67 -90.47
C GLN A 705 -11.34 -69.73 -91.90
N THR A 706 -10.51 -68.77 -92.29
CA THR A 706 -9.81 -68.76 -93.59
C THR A 706 -8.29 -68.57 -93.44
N VAL A 707 -7.52 -68.92 -94.48
CA VAL A 707 -6.05 -68.75 -94.48
C VAL A 707 -5.65 -67.27 -94.38
N GLU A 708 -6.42 -66.37 -95.00
CA GLU A 708 -6.23 -64.92 -94.90
C GLU A 708 -6.50 -64.41 -93.47
N GLU A 709 -7.53 -64.93 -92.81
CA GLU A 709 -7.83 -64.61 -91.41
C GLU A 709 -6.75 -65.14 -90.44
N ILE A 710 -6.13 -66.31 -90.72
CA ILE A 710 -4.97 -66.81 -89.94
C ILE A 710 -3.77 -65.86 -90.09
N GLY A 711 -3.51 -65.36 -91.30
CA GLY A 711 -2.45 -64.38 -91.56
C GLY A 711 -2.66 -63.08 -90.78
N LEU A 712 -3.90 -62.57 -90.75
CA LEU A 712 -4.27 -61.38 -89.98
C LEU A 712 -4.21 -61.61 -88.46
N ALA A 713 -4.61 -62.78 -87.96
CA ALA A 713 -4.52 -63.13 -86.55
C ALA A 713 -3.05 -63.23 -86.07
N ASN A 714 -2.18 -63.84 -86.86
CA ASN A 714 -0.74 -63.90 -86.57
C ASN A 714 -0.06 -62.53 -86.63
N ALA A 715 -0.43 -61.67 -87.57
CA ALA A 715 0.08 -60.30 -87.64
C ALA A 715 -0.32 -59.49 -86.40
N LYS A 716 -1.56 -59.64 -85.92
CA LYS A 716 -2.02 -59.00 -84.67
C LYS A 716 -1.33 -59.58 -83.43
N HIS A 717 -1.09 -60.90 -83.38
CA HIS A 717 -0.31 -61.53 -82.30
C HIS A 717 1.12 -60.99 -82.23
N GLU A 718 1.79 -60.82 -83.37
CA GLU A 718 3.13 -60.23 -83.43
C GLU A 718 3.13 -58.75 -82.99
N GLU A 719 2.10 -57.98 -83.36
CA GLU A 719 1.92 -56.59 -82.91
C GLU A 719 1.73 -56.49 -81.39
N LEU A 720 0.89 -57.36 -80.82
CA LEU A 720 0.68 -57.44 -79.37
C LEU A 720 1.96 -57.84 -78.64
N SER A 721 2.70 -58.81 -79.17
CA SER A 721 3.99 -59.26 -78.62
C SER A 721 5.02 -58.12 -78.55
N LYS A 722 5.09 -57.25 -79.57
CA LYS A 722 5.96 -56.07 -79.57
C LYS A 722 5.57 -55.00 -78.56
N LYS A 723 4.28 -54.87 -78.23
CA LYS A 723 3.76 -53.88 -77.27
C LYS A 723 3.84 -54.33 -75.80
N ILE A 724 3.95 -55.63 -75.52
CA ILE A 724 4.08 -56.17 -74.15
C ILE A 724 5.23 -55.53 -73.34
N PRO A 725 6.48 -55.40 -73.87
CA PRO A 725 7.58 -54.78 -73.15
C PRO A 725 7.38 -53.29 -72.82
N GLU A 726 6.52 -52.59 -73.55
CA GLU A 726 6.20 -51.17 -73.32
C GLU A 726 5.15 -51.00 -72.21
N ILE A 727 4.19 -51.93 -72.13
CA ILE A 727 3.07 -51.89 -71.17
C ILE A 727 3.47 -52.48 -69.81
N HIS A 728 4.33 -53.51 -69.76
CA HIS A 728 4.71 -54.17 -68.51
C HIS A 728 5.31 -53.22 -67.44
N PRO A 729 6.22 -52.28 -67.76
CA PRO A 729 6.76 -51.32 -66.78
C PRO A 729 5.70 -50.38 -66.17
N LEU A 730 4.53 -50.24 -66.80
CA LEU A 730 3.43 -49.43 -66.25
C LEU A 730 2.82 -50.09 -64.99
N PHE A 731 2.88 -51.42 -64.84
CA PHE A 731 2.46 -52.10 -63.62
C PHE A 731 3.33 -51.71 -62.42
N GLU A 732 4.65 -51.71 -62.55
CA GLU A 732 5.57 -51.32 -61.46
C GLU A 732 5.40 -49.84 -61.08
N LYS A 733 5.18 -48.97 -62.09
CA LYS A 733 4.87 -47.56 -61.86
C LYS A 733 3.51 -47.36 -61.17
N ALA A 734 2.48 -48.12 -61.55
CA ALA A 734 1.18 -48.07 -60.91
C ALA A 734 1.22 -48.62 -59.48
N GLU A 735 1.96 -49.71 -59.24
CA GLU A 735 2.09 -50.36 -57.94
C GLU A 735 2.89 -49.51 -56.94
N SER A 736 4.01 -48.91 -57.38
CA SER A 736 4.79 -47.98 -56.55
C SER A 736 3.99 -46.72 -56.18
N LYS A 737 3.21 -46.17 -57.12
CA LYS A 737 2.26 -45.07 -56.86
C LYS A 737 1.12 -45.50 -55.92
N ASN A 738 0.58 -46.71 -56.09
CA ASN A 738 -0.48 -47.25 -55.23
C ASN A 738 0.00 -47.54 -53.80
N LYS A 739 1.26 -47.97 -53.64
CA LYS A 739 1.88 -48.14 -52.33
C LYS A 739 2.01 -46.81 -51.59
N LEU A 740 2.41 -45.76 -52.30
CA LEU A 740 2.42 -44.41 -51.75
C LEU A 740 1.00 -43.96 -51.34
N LEU A 741 0.01 -44.15 -52.21
CA LEU A 741 -1.39 -43.84 -51.94
C LEU A 741 -1.93 -44.56 -50.68
N ARG A 742 -1.65 -45.87 -50.54
CA ARG A 742 -2.03 -46.64 -49.34
C ARG A 742 -1.39 -46.07 -48.07
N SER A 743 -0.12 -45.64 -48.15
CA SER A 743 0.58 -45.07 -47.00
C SER A 743 0.09 -43.68 -46.59
N THR A 744 -0.47 -42.90 -47.51
CA THR A 744 -0.88 -41.51 -47.28
C THR A 744 -2.39 -41.36 -47.05
N ALA A 745 -3.22 -42.09 -47.78
CA ALA A 745 -4.68 -42.04 -47.71
C ALA A 745 -5.31 -43.23 -46.96
N GLY A 746 -4.52 -44.24 -46.58
CA GLY A 746 -5.00 -45.45 -45.90
C GLY A 746 -5.71 -46.46 -46.82
N GLU A 747 -6.22 -46.00 -47.96
CA GLU A 747 -6.95 -46.80 -48.94
C GLU A 747 -6.23 -46.79 -50.30
N GLY A 748 -6.10 -47.95 -50.93
CA GLY A 748 -5.45 -48.12 -52.23
C GLY A 748 -6.44 -48.51 -53.32
N ILE A 749 -6.01 -48.45 -54.57
CA ILE A 749 -6.81 -48.91 -55.71
C ILE A 749 -6.58 -50.42 -55.87
N ASP A 750 -7.61 -51.22 -55.59
CA ASP A 750 -7.55 -52.69 -55.63
C ASP A 750 -7.68 -53.27 -57.06
N GLN A 751 -8.12 -52.45 -58.03
CA GLN A 751 -8.22 -52.83 -59.44
C GLN A 751 -6.88 -53.31 -60.03
N ILE A 752 -5.73 -52.88 -59.49
CA ILE A 752 -4.41 -53.35 -59.94
C ILE A 752 -4.25 -54.85 -59.74
N GLY A 753 -4.74 -55.40 -58.61
CA GLY A 753 -4.66 -56.83 -58.34
C GLY A 753 -5.54 -57.65 -59.29
N GLN A 754 -6.73 -57.14 -59.60
CA GLN A 754 -7.65 -57.76 -60.57
C GLN A 754 -7.09 -57.69 -61.99
N LEU A 755 -6.49 -56.56 -62.36
CA LEU A 755 -5.88 -56.34 -63.66
C LEU A 755 -4.67 -57.25 -63.88
N LYS A 756 -3.84 -57.46 -62.85
CA LYS A 756 -2.75 -58.44 -62.90
C LYS A 756 -3.27 -59.84 -63.18
N GLY A 757 -4.36 -60.25 -62.53
CA GLY A 757 -5.02 -61.52 -62.84
C GLY A 757 -5.64 -61.61 -64.25
N ARG A 758 -6.06 -60.48 -64.86
CA ARG A 758 -6.48 -60.45 -66.28
C ARG A 758 -5.27 -60.48 -67.22
N TRP A 759 -4.18 -59.83 -66.86
CA TRP A 759 -2.91 -59.86 -67.60
C TRP A 759 -2.33 -61.27 -67.66
N ASP A 760 -2.29 -61.99 -66.53
CA ASP A 760 -1.82 -63.38 -66.48
C ASP A 760 -2.65 -64.29 -67.42
N LYS A 761 -3.97 -64.05 -67.52
CA LYS A 761 -4.84 -64.76 -68.46
C LYS A 761 -4.56 -64.37 -69.92
N PHE A 762 -4.28 -63.10 -70.18
CA PHE A 762 -3.91 -62.61 -71.50
C PHE A 762 -2.56 -63.20 -71.96
N GLU A 763 -1.55 -63.28 -71.09
CA GLU A 763 -0.28 -63.95 -71.39
C GLU A 763 -0.50 -65.43 -71.72
N LEU A 764 -1.34 -66.12 -70.93
CA LEU A 764 -1.69 -67.52 -71.22
C LEU A 764 -2.46 -67.68 -72.54
N MET A 765 -3.30 -66.71 -72.92
CA MET A 765 -3.94 -66.67 -74.25
C MET A 765 -2.93 -66.39 -75.36
N MET A 766 -1.94 -65.53 -75.14
CA MET A 766 -0.85 -65.27 -76.09
C MET A 766 0.01 -66.52 -76.33
N GLU A 767 0.33 -67.27 -75.28
CA GLU A 767 1.09 -68.53 -75.37
C GLU A 767 0.27 -69.65 -76.06
N SER A 768 -1.02 -69.76 -75.71
CA SER A 768 -1.90 -70.77 -76.30
C SER A 768 -2.41 -70.44 -77.71
N HIS A 769 -2.25 -69.19 -78.18
CA HIS A 769 -2.64 -68.79 -79.53
C HIS A 769 -1.93 -69.61 -80.62
N GLU A 770 -0.65 -69.96 -80.44
CA GLU A 770 0.08 -70.78 -81.41
C GLU A 770 -0.46 -72.22 -81.49
N LEU A 771 -0.94 -72.76 -80.37
CA LEU A 771 -1.64 -74.06 -80.30
C LEU A 771 -3.01 -73.98 -80.97
N MET A 772 -3.77 -72.92 -80.71
CA MET A 772 -5.09 -72.68 -81.31
C MET A 772 -5.00 -72.53 -82.83
N VAL A 773 -3.99 -71.81 -83.34
CA VAL A 773 -3.74 -71.68 -84.78
C VAL A 773 -3.35 -73.03 -85.39
N LYS A 774 -2.49 -73.82 -84.74
CA LYS A 774 -2.14 -75.18 -85.22
C LYS A 774 -3.37 -76.09 -85.33
N GLU A 775 -4.25 -76.07 -84.32
CA GLU A 775 -5.50 -76.84 -84.33
C GLU A 775 -6.45 -76.37 -85.45
N GLN A 776 -6.62 -75.06 -85.66
CA GLN A 776 -7.45 -74.54 -86.76
C GLN A 776 -6.86 -74.86 -88.14
N VAL A 777 -5.54 -74.82 -88.30
CA VAL A 777 -4.86 -75.25 -89.53
C VAL A 777 -5.12 -76.74 -89.80
N GLU A 778 -5.15 -77.58 -88.76
CA GLU A 778 -5.43 -79.00 -88.88
C GLU A 778 -6.91 -79.27 -89.24
N VAL A 779 -7.85 -78.51 -88.65
CA VAL A 779 -9.27 -78.53 -89.03
C VAL A 779 -9.45 -78.07 -90.49
N MET A 780 -8.78 -77.00 -90.92
CA MET A 780 -8.81 -76.55 -92.32
C MET A 780 -8.20 -77.58 -93.26
N LYS A 781 -7.07 -78.20 -92.88
CA LYS A 781 -6.43 -79.27 -93.65
C LYS A 781 -7.38 -80.45 -93.81
N SER A 782 -8.09 -80.86 -92.75
CA SER A 782 -9.10 -81.93 -92.84
C SER A 782 -10.27 -81.56 -93.76
N ASN A 783 -10.74 -80.30 -93.71
CA ASN A 783 -11.80 -79.82 -94.58
C ASN A 783 -11.34 -79.76 -96.05
N VAL A 784 -10.14 -79.27 -96.33
CA VAL A 784 -9.54 -79.26 -97.68
C VAL A 784 -9.29 -80.68 -98.16
N GLU A 785 -8.75 -81.57 -97.32
CA GLU A 785 -8.50 -82.97 -97.65
C GLU A 785 -9.80 -83.73 -97.93
N SER A 786 -10.90 -83.43 -97.24
CA SER A 786 -12.24 -83.95 -97.58
C SER A 786 -12.70 -83.49 -98.97
N ARG A 787 -12.47 -82.22 -99.33
CA ARG A 787 -12.81 -81.67 -100.65
C ARG A 787 -11.90 -82.21 -101.76
N VAL A 788 -10.60 -82.37 -101.49
CA VAL A 788 -9.62 -82.99 -102.41
C VAL A 788 -9.92 -84.48 -102.61
N ASN A 789 -10.36 -85.20 -101.58
CA ASN A 789 -10.78 -86.59 -101.71
C ASN A 789 -12.06 -86.73 -102.53
N ALA A 790 -13.03 -85.82 -102.36
CA ALA A 790 -14.21 -85.76 -103.22
C ALA A 790 -13.83 -85.48 -104.69
N PHE A 791 -12.85 -84.58 -104.92
CA PHE A 791 -12.31 -84.32 -106.24
C PHE A 791 -11.58 -85.53 -106.85
N LYS A 792 -10.68 -86.17 -106.10
CA LYS A 792 -9.97 -87.39 -106.52
C LYS A 792 -10.93 -88.53 -106.86
N GLN A 793 -12.00 -88.74 -106.09
CA GLN A 793 -13.02 -89.73 -106.43
C GLN A 793 -13.73 -89.42 -107.75
N ASN A 794 -14.00 -88.14 -108.05
CA ASN A 794 -14.56 -87.74 -109.33
C ASN A 794 -13.56 -87.92 -110.48
N LEU A 795 -12.28 -87.65 -110.23
CA LEU A 795 -11.19 -87.83 -111.18
C LEU A 795 -10.91 -89.32 -111.46
N ASP A 796 -10.96 -90.19 -110.45
CA ASP A 796 -10.83 -91.64 -110.60
C ASP A 796 -12.02 -92.25 -111.35
N LYS A 797 -13.25 -91.76 -111.12
CA LYS A 797 -14.42 -92.15 -111.92
C LYS A 797 -14.23 -91.76 -113.40
N PHE A 798 -13.63 -90.62 -113.67
CA PHE A 798 -13.28 -90.19 -115.02
C PHE A 798 -12.14 -91.01 -115.62
N ALA A 799 -11.06 -91.27 -114.87
CA ALA A 799 -9.90 -92.05 -115.30
C ALA A 799 -10.25 -93.52 -115.56
N ALA A 800 -11.11 -94.14 -114.74
CA ALA A 800 -11.62 -95.48 -114.96
C ALA A 800 -12.40 -95.56 -116.28
N ARG A 801 -13.27 -94.58 -116.56
CA ARG A 801 -13.98 -94.47 -117.85
C ARG A 801 -13.00 -94.28 -119.02
N TRP A 802 -11.93 -93.50 -118.83
CA TRP A 802 -10.90 -93.31 -119.85
C TRP A 802 -10.13 -94.59 -120.15
N HIS A 803 -9.62 -95.29 -119.13
CA HIS A 803 -8.80 -96.49 -119.32
C HIS A 803 -9.55 -97.69 -119.92
N GLN A 804 -10.86 -97.80 -119.67
CA GLN A 804 -11.70 -98.85 -120.27
C GLN A 804 -11.92 -98.63 -121.78
N LEU A 805 -12.01 -97.36 -122.19
CA LEU A 805 -12.46 -96.95 -123.52
C LEU A 805 -11.38 -96.21 -124.31
N LYS A 806 -10.11 -96.27 -123.85
CA LYS A 806 -8.98 -95.74 -124.60
C LYS A 806 -8.64 -96.72 -125.74
N PRO A 807 -8.33 -96.23 -126.95
CA PRO A 807 -7.82 -97.08 -128.02
C PRO A 807 -6.54 -97.79 -127.57
N LYS A 808 -6.37 -99.08 -127.88
CA LYS A 808 -5.17 -99.87 -127.51
C LYS A 808 -4.33 -100.19 -128.74
N ASP A 809 -3.04 -100.42 -128.51
CA ASP A 809 -1.94 -100.37 -129.49
C ASP A 809 -2.03 -101.32 -130.71
N ILE A 810 -3.04 -102.21 -130.78
CA ILE A 810 -3.28 -103.02 -132.00
C ILE A 810 -4.02 -102.19 -133.08
N ASP A 811 -4.69 -101.11 -132.71
CA ASP A 811 -5.40 -100.22 -133.64
C ASP A 811 -4.53 -99.08 -134.20
N MET A 812 -3.21 -99.06 -133.91
CA MET A 812 -2.30 -97.98 -134.36
C MET A 812 -1.11 -98.43 -135.21
N GLU A 813 -1.01 -99.71 -135.58
CA GLU A 813 -0.07 -100.15 -136.64
C GLU A 813 -0.82 -100.82 -137.78
N GLY A 814 -1.58 -99.99 -138.53
CA GLY A 814 -1.76 -100.20 -139.97
C GLY A 814 -3.16 -100.13 -140.60
N ASP A 815 -4.04 -99.16 -140.27
CA ASP A 815 -4.90 -98.49 -141.29
C ASP A 815 -5.76 -97.30 -140.76
N ASN A 816 -6.11 -96.34 -141.62
CA ASN A 816 -6.53 -94.95 -141.30
C ASN A 816 -7.99 -94.75 -140.81
N GLU A 817 -8.89 -95.73 -140.99
CA GLU A 817 -10.33 -95.55 -140.66
C GLU A 817 -10.64 -95.68 -139.15
N ALA A 818 -9.85 -96.45 -138.41
CA ALA A 818 -9.96 -96.56 -136.94
C ALA A 818 -9.67 -95.22 -136.23
N CYS A 819 -8.88 -94.35 -136.85
CA CYS A 819 -8.48 -93.05 -136.29
C CYS A 819 -9.64 -92.08 -136.10
N VAL A 820 -10.62 -92.04 -137.02
CA VAL A 820 -11.65 -90.99 -137.01
C VAL A 820 -12.66 -91.18 -135.87
N ASN A 821 -13.04 -92.42 -135.55
CA ASN A 821 -13.95 -92.71 -134.44
C ASN A 821 -13.30 -92.50 -133.06
N ALA A 822 -11.99 -92.74 -132.95
CA ALA A 822 -11.23 -92.43 -131.74
C ALA A 822 -11.27 -90.91 -131.42
N VAL A 823 -11.17 -90.04 -132.44
CA VAL A 823 -11.15 -88.57 -132.26
C VAL A 823 -12.45 -88.01 -131.67
N LYS A 824 -13.62 -88.60 -131.98
CA LYS A 824 -14.91 -88.09 -131.48
C LYS A 824 -15.12 -88.39 -129.99
N SER A 825 -14.76 -89.60 -129.54
CA SER A 825 -14.73 -90.01 -128.12
C SER A 825 -13.79 -89.15 -127.28
N ILE A 826 -12.66 -88.72 -127.86
CA ILE A 826 -11.69 -87.84 -127.19
C ILE A 826 -12.27 -86.44 -126.93
N LYS A 827 -13.11 -85.88 -127.82
CA LYS A 827 -13.66 -84.53 -127.66
C LYS A 827 -14.68 -84.40 -126.53
N GLU A 828 -15.58 -85.37 -126.34
CA GLU A 828 -16.56 -85.34 -125.23
C GLU A 828 -15.88 -85.47 -123.87
N ARG A 829 -14.87 -86.33 -123.77
CA ARG A 829 -14.09 -86.47 -122.53
C ARG A 829 -13.21 -85.27 -122.22
N ARG A 830 -12.81 -84.51 -123.23
CA ARG A 830 -12.13 -83.23 -123.01
C ARG A 830 -13.02 -82.21 -122.30
N ALA A 831 -14.34 -82.21 -122.54
CA ALA A 831 -15.26 -81.30 -121.87
C ALA A 831 -15.46 -81.66 -120.39
N GLU A 832 -15.68 -82.94 -120.06
CA GLU A 832 -15.75 -83.43 -118.68
C GLU A 832 -14.43 -83.18 -117.92
N PHE A 833 -13.28 -83.30 -118.60
CA PHE A 833 -11.98 -82.98 -118.01
C PHE A 833 -11.83 -81.49 -117.70
N ASN A 834 -12.35 -80.60 -118.55
CA ASN A 834 -12.27 -79.15 -118.31
C ASN A 834 -13.09 -78.72 -117.08
N GLU A 835 -14.24 -79.34 -116.77
CA GLU A 835 -14.99 -79.05 -115.53
C GLU A 835 -14.25 -79.55 -114.28
N LEU A 836 -13.54 -80.68 -114.39
CA LEU A 836 -12.61 -81.13 -113.35
C LEU A 836 -11.41 -80.17 -113.23
N GLU A 837 -10.96 -79.57 -114.32
CA GLU A 837 -9.87 -78.59 -114.33
C GLU A 837 -10.27 -77.28 -113.62
N GLU A 838 -11.48 -76.76 -113.82
CA GLU A 838 -12.01 -75.63 -113.04
C GLU A 838 -12.19 -75.96 -111.55
N SER A 839 -12.61 -77.19 -111.24
CA SER A 839 -12.74 -77.65 -109.85
C SER A 839 -11.38 -77.80 -109.16
N LYS A 840 -10.33 -78.12 -109.93
CA LYS A 840 -8.94 -78.16 -109.47
C LYS A 840 -8.37 -76.76 -109.23
N GLU A 841 -8.73 -75.75 -110.03
CA GLU A 841 -8.25 -74.38 -109.79
C GLU A 841 -8.85 -73.73 -108.52
N LYS A 842 -9.99 -74.23 -108.03
CA LYS A 842 -10.65 -73.72 -106.81
C LYS A 842 -10.26 -74.46 -105.51
N LEU A 843 -9.52 -75.57 -105.61
CA LEU A 843 -9.00 -76.37 -104.49
C LEU A 843 -7.51 -76.11 -104.30
#